data_AF-A0A0G4L0L3-F1
#
_entry.id   AF-A0A0G4L0L3-F1
#
_cell.length_a   1.000
_cell.length_b   1.000
_cell.length_c   1.000
_cell.angle_alpha   90.00
_cell.angle_beta   90.00
_cell.angle_gamma   90.00
#
_symmetry.space_group_name_H-M   'P 1'
#
loop_
_entity.id
_entity.type
_entity.pdbx_description
1 polymer ?
#
loop_
_entity_poly.entity_id
_entity_poly.type
_entity_poly.pdbx_seq_one_letter_code
_entity_poly.pdbx_strand_id
1 'polypeptide(L)'
;MVCTHSSLIRRLDPNSHRIFFLGNTITECTKPGLMALTFDDGPFTYTSQILDILDNLNVQATFFVAGNNKGKKRIDDTNTAWPAVLRRMHAAGHQIASHSWSHRNLNQVNSTIQRTEIIYNEMAFRNLFGWFPTYFRAPFLECSTTSGCQSLMKTLGYHLLGVNVDTKDYMYDSPSLIQTAKDRFSQAVSQDPTRKGYIVLAHDVHVQTVVNLTQYMIETSKVRGYRLVTVGECLGDPRANWYRPVNPSPITTRTSATTVSTRTSSTVVPTSNSGLKISADQTCGGGATGFTCQGSKYGNCCSFYGFCGSSPSYCGTGCNTGYGTCTQLPAGLSDTTNGLCGTRFNASCKNFGNKNCCSQSGFCGSSAAHCGSIGPGFRPDDLPLGARIPTSGPASCFSRGADSSASFQSSVQQEEAKVRWDSDSELKVVSRSLLRVQKWSLLIGLCCINAALIYVAFTYYQAWILFIILLSSNTMLQFIMILCIVAHTLVTRVLCFWIFRKENKPESPERFVMLLPCYNETLGELTRSLDSLIAQKNIDDHPRTIFIVVDGNVKGPGMEKTTQQYLLEDILEPGPSRTFENGYRARDGLFMPTKVQTGFYKGMPYVFVGKRYNQGKRDSLCFARSFIYHYQVRSANVMTMFNNDLFEYIGNAFMQHGLEHIEYLVGMDADTVFDQFCIWEMIREIRKNPKLVGVCGHVCVDYDGSNWGLWSLYQSVEYSQTQGLRRLFQSRITGKVNCLPGCCQLIKVDQATFGDEVLRERFGYCPKPNDIMTMHIMGNYSEDSIHASIIFSLFPKRQTAQALRAKAFTIVPQNWTVFLSQRKRWALGSITNEFVMIFRPGIIMVERLQSIVAVLTWFITPFIMAAVVKLILILIERGDELVKDPVFMTLISILACRYFYSLCIGFWLPRNWFERAQYFVGYFFHFITSPFCNVVVLVYSLFNSDDFKWGKTREVIDPEGEKGDGLGGRGTH
;
A
#
# COMPACT_ATOMS: atom_id res chain seq x y z
N MET A 1 18.00 -19.80 17.28
CA MET A 1 19.15 -20.11 16.41
C MET A 1 19.25 -19.07 15.32
N VAL A 2 20.47 -18.64 14.98
CA VAL A 2 20.74 -17.83 13.80
C VAL A 2 20.80 -18.77 12.60
N CYS A 3 20.12 -18.42 11.50
CA CYS A 3 20.34 -19.04 10.19
C CYS A 3 20.70 -17.94 9.19
N THR A 4 22.00 -17.69 9.09
CA THR A 4 22.64 -16.90 8.05
C THR A 4 22.45 -17.59 6.70
N HIS A 5 21.63 -17.03 5.80
CA HIS A 5 21.68 -17.39 4.38
C HIS A 5 22.71 -16.53 3.65
N SER A 6 23.98 -16.81 3.95
CA SER A 6 25.15 -16.34 3.21
C SER A 6 25.65 -17.44 2.28
N SER A 7 24.81 -17.88 1.33
CA SER A 7 25.16 -18.97 0.41
C SER A 7 24.31 -18.99 -0.87
N LEU A 8 24.41 -17.95 -1.69
CA LEU A 8 23.95 -17.97 -3.08
C LEU A 8 24.81 -17.07 -4.00
N ILE A 9 26.13 -17.12 -3.79
CA ILE A 9 27.15 -16.63 -4.74
C ILE A 9 28.08 -17.80 -5.06
N ARG A 10 27.78 -18.54 -6.14
CA ARG A 10 28.71 -19.33 -6.99
C ARG A 10 27.92 -20.23 -7.95
N ARG A 11 27.91 -19.86 -9.23
CA ARG A 11 28.11 -20.70 -10.44
C ARG A 11 27.71 -19.89 -11.68
N LEU A 12 28.53 -18.91 -12.01
CA LEU A 12 28.76 -18.56 -13.41
C LEU A 12 29.93 -19.42 -13.91
N ASP A 13 29.98 -19.65 -15.22
CA ASP A 13 30.86 -20.60 -15.91
C ASP A 13 32.35 -20.48 -15.51
N PRO A 14 33.05 -21.59 -15.17
CA PRO A 14 34.48 -21.57 -14.82
C PRO A 14 35.44 -21.04 -15.90
N ASN A 15 35.04 -21.01 -17.18
CA ASN A 15 35.95 -20.74 -18.30
C ASN A 15 35.95 -19.28 -18.82
N SER A 16 35.22 -18.36 -18.18
CA SER A 16 35.22 -16.93 -18.56
C SER A 16 36.24 -16.12 -17.75
N HIS A 17 37.48 -16.02 -18.25
CA HIS A 17 38.54 -15.21 -17.64
C HIS A 17 38.32 -13.70 -17.78
N ARG A 18 37.49 -13.10 -16.90
CA ARG A 18 37.68 -11.77 -16.25
C ARG A 18 36.49 -11.45 -15.33
N ILE A 19 36.74 -11.44 -14.03
CA ILE A 19 35.72 -11.10 -13.02
C ILE A 19 35.60 -9.58 -12.91
N PHE A 20 34.47 -9.02 -13.34
CA PHE A 20 34.12 -7.63 -13.00
C PHE A 20 33.68 -7.54 -11.54
N PHE A 21 34.42 -6.78 -10.74
CA PHE A 21 34.08 -6.55 -9.34
C PHE A 21 32.84 -5.65 -9.22
N LEU A 22 31.67 -6.29 -9.03
CA LEU A 22 30.44 -5.62 -8.63
C LEU A 22 30.67 -4.81 -7.34
N GLY A 23 30.68 -3.48 -7.46
CA GLY A 23 30.81 -2.54 -6.34
C GLY A 23 31.64 -1.28 -6.62
N ASN A 24 32.60 -1.32 -7.54
CA ASN A 24 33.42 -0.15 -7.89
C ASN A 24 32.90 0.53 -9.17
N THR A 25 32.97 1.86 -9.24
CA THR A 25 32.59 2.64 -10.42
C THR A 25 33.54 2.39 -11.58
N ILE A 26 33.01 1.91 -12.72
CA ILE A 26 33.76 1.59 -13.93
C ILE A 26 33.81 2.83 -14.82
N THR A 27 35.01 3.37 -15.10
CA THR A 27 35.20 4.65 -15.82
C THR A 27 35.79 4.51 -17.22
N GLU A 28 36.28 3.33 -17.61
CA GLU A 28 36.99 3.11 -18.88
C GLU A 28 36.84 1.69 -19.44
N CYS A 29 37.14 1.51 -20.72
CA CYS A 29 37.08 0.20 -21.39
C CYS A 29 38.22 -0.73 -20.96
N THR A 30 37.99 -2.05 -21.00
CA THR A 30 39.00 -3.04 -20.58
C THR A 30 40.10 -3.31 -21.60
N LYS A 31 39.99 -2.72 -22.79
CA LYS A 31 41.00 -2.74 -23.86
C LYS A 31 41.20 -1.32 -24.40
N PRO A 32 42.44 -0.92 -24.72
CA PRO A 32 42.68 0.31 -25.45
C PRO A 32 42.12 0.22 -26.88
N GLY A 33 41.94 1.37 -27.52
CA GLY A 33 41.42 1.47 -28.89
C GLY A 33 39.90 1.29 -28.99
N LEU A 34 39.20 1.04 -27.89
CA LEU A 34 37.74 1.00 -27.80
C LEU A 34 37.21 2.31 -27.21
N MET A 35 36.10 2.81 -27.75
CA MET A 35 35.38 3.95 -27.20
C MET A 35 33.87 3.69 -27.17
N ALA A 36 33.27 3.86 -26.00
CA ALA A 36 31.83 3.88 -25.82
C ALA A 36 31.32 5.33 -25.75
N LEU A 37 30.56 5.73 -26.77
CA LEU A 37 29.76 6.96 -26.72
C LEU A 37 28.49 6.66 -25.92
N THR A 38 28.22 7.50 -24.92
CA THR A 38 27.10 7.26 -24.00
C THR A 38 26.26 8.51 -23.79
N PHE A 39 24.94 8.32 -23.79
CA PHE A 39 23.95 9.40 -23.74
C PHE A 39 23.00 9.22 -22.55
N ASP A 40 22.94 10.22 -21.68
CA ASP A 40 22.15 10.21 -20.44
C ASP A 40 20.84 11.03 -20.60
N ASP A 41 19.96 10.95 -19.60
CA ASP A 41 18.62 11.58 -19.49
C ASP A 41 17.52 11.13 -20.48
N GLY A 42 17.90 10.58 -21.64
CA GLY A 42 16.98 10.16 -22.70
C GLY A 42 15.95 9.08 -22.31
N PRO A 43 14.99 8.74 -23.20
CA PRO A 43 14.71 9.42 -24.46
C PRO A 43 14.01 10.77 -24.19
N PHE A 44 14.05 11.68 -25.15
CA PHE A 44 13.32 12.96 -25.18
C PHE A 44 13.16 13.44 -26.63
N THR A 45 12.90 14.74 -26.84
CA THR A 45 12.57 15.36 -28.14
C THR A 45 13.51 14.99 -29.30
N TYR A 46 14.82 14.92 -29.06
CA TYR A 46 15.83 14.74 -30.11
C TYR A 46 16.35 13.29 -30.24
N THR A 47 15.89 12.36 -29.40
CA THR A 47 16.40 10.98 -29.38
C THR A 47 16.13 10.22 -30.68
N SER A 48 15.03 10.48 -31.38
CA SER A 48 14.81 9.85 -32.70
C SER A 48 15.88 10.28 -33.71
N GLN A 49 16.29 11.55 -33.68
CA GLN A 49 17.27 12.11 -34.61
C GLN A 49 18.70 11.63 -34.32
N ILE A 50 19.07 11.42 -33.05
CA ILE A 50 20.40 10.84 -32.76
C ILE A 50 20.49 9.38 -33.22
N LEU A 51 19.38 8.62 -33.16
CA LEU A 51 19.31 7.27 -33.73
C LEU A 51 19.49 7.32 -35.26
N ASP A 52 18.87 8.28 -35.97
CA ASP A 52 19.08 8.47 -37.40
C ASP A 52 20.56 8.75 -37.74
N ILE A 53 21.24 9.60 -36.96
CA ILE A 53 22.66 9.91 -37.13
C ILE A 53 23.55 8.69 -36.88
N LEU A 54 23.25 7.90 -35.84
CA LEU A 54 23.99 6.68 -35.50
C LEU A 54 23.80 5.58 -36.54
N ASP A 55 22.57 5.38 -37.04
CA ASP A 55 22.25 4.45 -38.12
C ASP A 55 23.00 4.85 -39.42
N ASN A 56 22.92 6.13 -39.82
CA ASN A 56 23.60 6.65 -41.02
C ASN A 56 25.13 6.54 -40.96
N LEU A 57 25.72 6.69 -39.77
CA LEU A 57 27.18 6.56 -39.57
C LEU A 57 27.62 5.12 -39.23
N ASN A 58 26.67 4.18 -39.16
CA ASN A 58 26.85 2.78 -38.76
C ASN A 58 27.64 2.63 -37.44
N VAL A 59 27.13 3.28 -36.37
CA VAL A 59 27.73 3.30 -35.03
C VAL A 59 26.74 2.85 -33.98
N GLN A 60 27.19 2.03 -33.03
CA GLN A 60 26.42 1.65 -31.86
C GLN A 60 26.85 2.47 -30.63
N ALA A 61 25.87 2.88 -29.82
CA ALA A 61 26.08 3.65 -28.59
C ALA A 61 25.38 2.98 -27.38
N THR A 62 25.56 3.55 -26.18
CA THR A 62 24.82 3.15 -24.98
C THR A 62 24.00 4.31 -24.42
N PHE A 63 22.71 4.10 -24.19
CA PHE A 63 21.79 5.11 -23.66
C PHE A 63 21.42 4.80 -22.21
N PHE A 64 21.72 5.70 -21.28
CA PHE A 64 21.34 5.62 -19.87
C PHE A 64 20.01 6.37 -19.70
N VAL A 65 18.93 5.59 -19.64
CA VAL A 65 17.56 6.10 -19.78
C VAL A 65 16.91 6.37 -18.42
N ALA A 66 16.51 7.63 -18.22
CA ALA A 66 15.77 8.08 -17.03
C ALA A 66 14.25 7.83 -17.21
N GLY A 67 13.59 7.32 -16.16
CA GLY A 67 12.25 6.72 -16.27
C GLY A 67 11.06 7.69 -16.37
N ASN A 68 11.10 8.80 -15.64
CA ASN A 68 10.18 9.93 -15.71
C ASN A 68 10.93 11.19 -15.27
N ASN A 69 11.54 11.87 -16.24
CA ASN A 69 12.43 13.03 -16.05
C ASN A 69 12.02 14.16 -17.02
N LYS A 70 12.43 15.40 -16.76
CA LYS A 70 12.23 16.57 -17.66
C LYS A 70 10.78 16.76 -18.17
N GLY A 71 9.79 16.39 -17.35
CA GLY A 71 8.37 16.50 -17.68
C GLY A 71 7.90 15.53 -18.79
N LYS A 72 8.74 14.59 -19.25
CA LYS A 72 8.45 13.71 -20.39
C LYS A 72 7.37 12.66 -20.13
N LYS A 73 6.87 12.56 -18.90
CA LYS A 73 6.09 11.43 -18.37
C LYS A 73 6.92 10.14 -18.38
N ARG A 74 6.25 9.01 -18.15
CA ARG A 74 6.88 7.71 -18.00
C ARG A 74 7.37 7.17 -19.35
N ILE A 75 8.55 6.57 -19.38
CA ILE A 75 9.07 5.90 -20.59
C ILE A 75 8.22 4.70 -21.06
N ASP A 76 7.39 4.12 -20.18
CA ASP A 76 6.46 3.02 -20.48
C ASP A 76 5.01 3.47 -20.73
N ASP A 77 4.72 4.78 -20.80
CA ASP A 77 3.39 5.30 -21.14
C ASP A 77 3.10 5.12 -22.64
N THR A 78 2.12 4.27 -22.96
CA THR A 78 1.68 3.96 -24.33
C THR A 78 1.07 5.15 -25.08
N ASN A 79 0.73 6.24 -24.38
CA ASN A 79 0.26 7.50 -24.97
C ASN A 79 1.41 8.44 -25.37
N THR A 80 2.67 8.03 -25.16
CA THR A 80 3.87 8.79 -25.55
C THR A 80 4.65 8.10 -26.66
N ALA A 81 5.58 8.81 -27.28
CA ALA A 81 6.47 8.22 -28.31
C ALA A 81 7.56 7.32 -27.72
N TRP A 82 7.85 7.40 -26.42
CA TRP A 82 9.03 6.79 -25.79
C TRP A 82 9.08 5.25 -25.91
N PRO A 83 7.97 4.49 -25.77
CA PRO A 83 7.98 3.05 -26.02
C PRO A 83 8.44 2.67 -27.43
N ALA A 84 8.08 3.46 -28.45
CA ALA A 84 8.49 3.22 -29.83
C ALA A 84 9.98 3.56 -30.05
N VAL A 85 10.42 4.72 -29.54
CA VAL A 85 11.83 5.16 -29.62
C VAL A 85 12.77 4.17 -28.92
N LEU A 86 12.40 3.67 -27.74
CA LEU A 86 13.19 2.68 -27.00
C LEU A 86 13.22 1.32 -27.71
N ARG A 87 12.12 0.88 -28.32
CA ARG A 87 12.12 -0.35 -29.14
C ARG A 87 13.00 -0.21 -30.38
N ARG A 88 12.97 0.95 -31.07
CA ARG A 88 13.91 1.24 -32.17
C ARG A 88 15.35 1.17 -31.69
N MET A 89 15.68 1.86 -30.61
CA MET A 89 17.03 1.90 -30.01
C MET A 89 17.57 0.50 -29.72
N HIS A 90 16.77 -0.39 -29.13
CA HIS A 90 17.17 -1.78 -28.90
C HIS A 90 17.30 -2.60 -30.20
N ALA A 91 16.40 -2.39 -31.16
CA ALA A 91 16.40 -3.09 -32.45
C ALA A 91 17.62 -2.70 -33.33
N ALA A 92 18.03 -1.43 -33.32
CA ALA A 92 19.24 -0.92 -33.96
C ALA A 92 20.55 -1.44 -33.33
N GLY A 93 20.46 -2.22 -32.25
CA GLY A 93 21.60 -2.88 -31.61
C GLY A 93 22.35 -2.03 -30.59
N HIS A 94 21.86 -0.82 -30.29
CA HIS A 94 22.38 -0.04 -29.16
C HIS A 94 22.11 -0.73 -27.83
N GLN A 95 22.92 -0.40 -26.82
CA GLN A 95 22.69 -0.85 -25.46
C GLN A 95 21.80 0.15 -24.72
N ILE A 96 20.82 -0.38 -23.98
CA ILE A 96 19.97 0.40 -23.09
C ILE A 96 20.39 0.12 -21.65
N ALA A 97 20.60 1.17 -20.86
CA ALA A 97 21.04 1.12 -19.49
C ALA A 97 20.14 1.99 -18.60
N SER A 98 20.21 1.78 -17.28
CA SER A 98 19.36 2.48 -16.30
C SER A 98 20.00 3.78 -15.82
N HIS A 99 19.19 4.83 -15.69
CA HIS A 99 19.59 6.14 -15.15
C HIS A 99 18.62 6.67 -14.07
N SER A 100 18.15 5.75 -13.23
CA SER A 100 17.15 6.01 -12.19
C SER A 100 15.76 6.43 -12.74
N TRP A 101 14.79 6.59 -11.84
CA TRP A 101 13.42 6.94 -12.19
C TRP A 101 13.28 8.43 -12.45
N SER A 102 13.56 9.27 -11.46
CA SER A 102 13.34 10.72 -11.51
C SER A 102 14.63 11.56 -11.52
N HIS A 103 15.77 10.95 -11.89
CA HIS A 103 17.09 11.60 -11.94
C HIS A 103 17.47 12.28 -10.60
N ARG A 104 17.20 11.59 -9.47
CA ARG A 104 17.59 12.08 -8.13
C ARG A 104 19.03 11.74 -7.82
N ASN A 105 19.74 12.68 -7.17
CA ASN A 105 21.05 12.40 -6.59
C ASN A 105 20.90 11.31 -5.51
N LEU A 106 21.51 10.15 -5.76
CA LEU A 106 21.38 8.99 -4.87
C LEU A 106 22.15 9.15 -3.55
N ASN A 107 23.13 10.05 -3.46
CA ASN A 107 23.79 10.39 -2.20
C ASN A 107 22.91 11.22 -1.25
N GLN A 108 21.97 12.00 -1.78
CA GLN A 108 21.16 12.95 -1.02
C GLN A 108 19.82 12.39 -0.54
N VAL A 109 19.50 11.13 -0.88
CA VAL A 109 18.22 10.48 -0.56
C VAL A 109 18.45 9.19 0.24
N ASN A 110 17.49 8.85 1.11
CA ASN A 110 17.58 7.66 1.94
C ASN A 110 17.50 6.35 1.12
N SER A 111 17.90 5.23 1.71
CA SER A 111 17.98 3.91 1.05
C SER A 111 16.64 3.42 0.47
N THR A 112 15.50 3.79 1.05
CA THR A 112 14.17 3.49 0.50
C THR A 112 13.93 4.23 -0.82
N ILE A 113 14.28 5.52 -0.87
CA ILE A 113 14.18 6.33 -2.09
C ILE A 113 15.20 5.85 -3.13
N GLN A 114 16.45 5.58 -2.75
CA GLN A 114 17.46 5.01 -3.66
C GLN A 114 16.95 3.72 -4.32
N ARG A 115 16.37 2.80 -3.53
CA ARG A 115 15.82 1.54 -4.03
C ARG A 115 14.59 1.75 -4.92
N THR A 116 13.75 2.72 -4.60
CA THR A 116 12.56 3.07 -5.40
C THR A 116 12.95 3.64 -6.76
N GLU A 117 13.94 4.53 -6.79
CA GLU A 117 14.49 5.12 -8.02
C GLU A 117 15.00 4.08 -9.01
N ILE A 118 15.62 3.01 -8.52
CA ILE A 118 16.10 1.91 -9.37
C ILE A 118 14.93 1.01 -9.80
N ILE A 119 14.13 0.52 -8.84
CA ILE A 119 13.07 -0.46 -9.12
C ILE A 119 11.97 0.11 -10.03
N TYR A 120 11.60 1.38 -9.93
CA TYR A 120 10.58 1.94 -10.83
C TYR A 120 11.07 2.03 -12.28
N ASN A 121 12.35 2.30 -12.48
CA ASN A 121 12.98 2.29 -13.80
C ASN A 121 13.10 0.84 -14.34
N GLU A 122 13.46 -0.14 -13.50
CA GLU A 122 13.39 -1.58 -13.85
C GLU A 122 11.97 -2.02 -14.25
N MET A 123 10.94 -1.58 -13.52
CA MET A 123 9.54 -1.91 -13.81
C MET A 123 9.11 -1.38 -15.18
N ALA A 124 9.55 -0.18 -15.57
CA ALA A 124 9.25 0.38 -16.89
C ALA A 124 9.98 -0.38 -18.02
N PHE A 125 11.26 -0.74 -17.85
CA PHE A 125 11.94 -1.60 -18.82
C PHE A 125 11.30 -2.99 -18.96
N ARG A 126 10.90 -3.60 -17.83
CA ARG A 126 10.12 -4.84 -17.84
C ARG A 126 8.85 -4.69 -18.67
N ASN A 127 8.09 -3.60 -18.46
CA ASN A 127 6.84 -3.36 -19.19
C ASN A 127 7.06 -3.15 -20.70
N LEU A 128 8.22 -2.60 -21.09
CA LEU A 128 8.58 -2.38 -22.49
C LEU A 128 9.15 -3.62 -23.20
N PHE A 129 9.92 -4.45 -22.49
CA PHE A 129 10.83 -5.44 -23.08
C PHE A 129 10.85 -6.83 -22.42
N GLY A 130 10.27 -7.01 -21.23
CA GLY A 130 10.32 -8.28 -20.49
C GLY A 130 11.66 -8.58 -19.80
N TRP A 131 12.56 -7.59 -19.69
CA TRP A 131 13.84 -7.67 -18.97
C TRP A 131 14.17 -6.33 -18.30
N PHE A 132 15.23 -6.30 -17.48
CA PHE A 132 15.78 -5.08 -16.89
C PHE A 132 17.31 -4.99 -17.10
N PRO A 133 17.88 -3.81 -17.40
CA PRO A 133 19.32 -3.65 -17.63
C PRO A 133 20.18 -4.04 -16.43
N THR A 134 21.36 -4.61 -16.67
CA THR A 134 22.42 -4.82 -15.66
C THR A 134 23.39 -3.66 -15.56
N TYR A 135 23.26 -2.64 -16.43
CA TYR A 135 24.13 -1.46 -16.47
C TYR A 135 23.38 -0.24 -15.90
N PHE A 136 24.04 0.50 -15.00
CA PHE A 136 23.50 1.69 -14.36
C PHE A 136 24.53 2.81 -14.28
N ARG A 137 24.12 4.03 -14.57
CA ARG A 137 24.90 5.25 -14.26
C ARG A 137 24.11 6.09 -13.27
N ALA A 138 24.77 6.55 -12.22
CA ALA A 138 24.12 7.39 -11.22
C ALA A 138 23.89 8.81 -11.77
N PRO A 139 22.71 9.41 -11.54
CA PRO A 139 22.49 10.83 -11.73
C PRO A 139 23.61 11.66 -11.07
N PHE A 140 24.08 12.70 -11.76
CA PHE A 140 25.21 13.54 -11.34
C PHE A 140 26.55 12.80 -11.15
N LEU A 141 26.66 11.54 -11.60
CA LEU A 141 27.75 10.60 -11.28
C LEU A 141 27.91 10.32 -9.77
N GLU A 142 26.88 10.62 -8.97
CA GLU A 142 26.95 10.60 -7.51
C GLU A 142 26.37 9.32 -6.90
N CYS A 143 27.26 8.38 -6.58
CA CYS A 143 26.93 7.16 -5.86
C CYS A 143 28.11 6.71 -4.99
N SER A 144 28.02 6.97 -3.68
CA SER A 144 29.06 6.70 -2.70
C SER A 144 28.81 5.43 -1.88
N THR A 145 29.83 4.98 -1.15
CA THR A 145 29.69 3.92 -0.14
C THR A 145 28.94 4.44 1.09
N THR A 146 29.23 5.68 1.52
CA THR A 146 28.66 6.32 2.72
C THR A 146 27.14 6.46 2.66
N SER A 147 26.59 6.80 1.49
CA SER A 147 25.14 6.87 1.29
C SER A 147 24.47 5.50 1.19
N GLY A 148 25.24 4.41 1.12
CA GLY A 148 24.75 3.06 0.83
C GLY A 148 24.50 2.78 -0.66
N CYS A 149 24.59 3.78 -1.54
CA CYS A 149 24.25 3.64 -2.96
C CYS A 149 25.05 2.53 -3.66
N GLN A 150 26.38 2.49 -3.49
CA GLN A 150 27.22 1.45 -4.12
C GLN A 150 26.88 0.03 -3.62
N SER A 151 26.55 -0.10 -2.33
CA SER A 151 26.12 -1.37 -1.73
C SER A 151 24.79 -1.84 -2.34
N LEU A 152 23.86 -0.90 -2.58
CA LEU A 152 22.58 -1.18 -3.24
C LEU A 152 22.78 -1.62 -4.70
N MET A 153 23.64 -0.94 -5.48
CA MET A 153 23.95 -1.34 -6.86
C MET A 153 24.52 -2.75 -6.91
N LYS A 154 25.49 -3.05 -6.04
CA LYS A 154 26.07 -4.40 -5.89
C LYS A 154 25.00 -5.44 -5.52
N THR A 155 24.11 -5.11 -4.60
CA THR A 155 23.03 -6.01 -4.14
C THR A 155 22.01 -6.31 -5.24
N LEU A 156 21.73 -5.34 -6.11
CA LEU A 156 20.81 -5.49 -7.24
C LEU A 156 21.48 -6.07 -8.51
N GLY A 157 22.79 -6.33 -8.47
CA GLY A 157 23.53 -6.91 -9.59
C GLY A 157 23.85 -5.93 -10.72
N TYR A 158 24.04 -4.65 -10.40
CA TYR A 158 24.40 -3.61 -11.36
C TYR A 158 25.91 -3.43 -11.54
N HIS A 159 26.32 -3.31 -12.80
CA HIS A 159 27.54 -2.61 -13.18
C HIS A 159 27.28 -1.11 -12.98
N LEU A 160 28.04 -0.47 -12.09
CA LEU A 160 27.96 0.98 -11.84
C LEU A 160 28.97 1.70 -12.73
N LEU A 161 28.47 2.54 -13.63
CA LEU A 161 29.26 3.21 -14.66
C LEU A 161 29.52 4.67 -14.29
N GLY A 162 30.78 5.05 -14.36
CA GLY A 162 31.25 6.43 -14.43
C GLY A 162 31.65 6.79 -15.87
N VAL A 163 32.64 7.67 -15.97
CA VAL A 163 33.11 8.28 -17.22
C VAL A 163 34.61 8.57 -17.11
N ASN A 164 35.32 8.63 -18.23
CA ASN A 164 36.69 9.19 -18.27
C ASN A 164 36.85 10.33 -19.28
N VAL A 165 35.81 10.65 -20.05
CA VAL A 165 35.67 11.88 -20.83
C VAL A 165 34.29 12.48 -20.55
N ASP A 166 34.28 13.70 -20.03
CA ASP A 166 33.06 14.48 -19.81
C ASP A 166 33.07 15.70 -20.73
N THR A 167 32.21 15.64 -21.75
CA THR A 167 32.07 16.68 -22.78
C THR A 167 31.57 18.00 -22.21
N LYS A 168 30.84 17.98 -21.08
CA LYS A 168 30.09 19.12 -20.53
C LYS A 168 29.11 19.73 -21.53
N ASP A 169 28.60 18.93 -22.47
CA ASP A 169 27.63 19.31 -23.49
C ASP A 169 26.40 20.07 -22.94
N TYR A 170 25.89 19.65 -21.79
CA TYR A 170 24.77 20.28 -21.08
C TYR A 170 25.04 21.75 -20.63
N MET A 171 26.30 22.19 -20.56
CA MET A 171 26.66 23.58 -20.29
C MET A 171 26.87 24.41 -21.57
N TYR A 172 26.88 23.75 -22.74
CA TYR A 172 27.26 24.34 -24.03
C TYR A 172 26.22 24.05 -25.13
N ASP A 173 24.94 23.86 -24.77
CA ASP A 173 23.82 23.58 -25.67
C ASP A 173 23.35 24.83 -26.46
N SER A 174 24.29 25.53 -27.11
CA SER A 174 23.99 26.59 -28.07
C SER A 174 24.94 26.51 -29.28
N PRO A 175 24.49 26.94 -30.48
CA PRO A 175 25.33 26.87 -31.69
C PRO A 175 26.68 27.59 -31.57
N SER A 176 26.77 28.63 -30.74
CA SER A 176 28.01 29.39 -30.51
C SER A 176 28.92 28.78 -29.44
N LEU A 177 28.38 28.01 -28.48
CA LEU A 177 29.14 27.45 -27.36
C LEU A 177 29.57 26.00 -27.57
N ILE A 178 28.87 25.22 -28.40
CA ILE A 178 29.10 23.78 -28.55
C ILE A 178 30.51 23.41 -29.03
N GLN A 179 31.23 24.35 -29.66
CA GLN A 179 32.65 24.16 -29.98
C GLN A 179 33.48 23.86 -28.71
N THR A 180 33.13 24.45 -27.57
CA THR A 180 33.79 24.14 -26.28
C THR A 180 33.65 22.66 -25.90
N ALA A 181 32.50 22.03 -26.15
CA ALA A 181 32.31 20.60 -25.89
C ALA A 181 33.11 19.72 -26.87
N LYS A 182 33.23 20.14 -28.14
CA LYS A 182 34.09 19.51 -29.14
C LYS A 182 35.58 19.59 -28.77
N ASP A 183 36.03 20.75 -28.31
CA ASP A 183 37.41 20.97 -27.88
C ASP A 183 37.73 20.13 -26.64
N ARG A 184 36.83 20.11 -25.64
CA ARG A 184 36.97 19.24 -24.46
C ARG A 184 37.06 17.76 -24.82
N PHE A 185 36.21 17.28 -25.74
CA PHE A 185 36.27 15.91 -26.23
C PHE A 185 37.60 15.61 -26.92
N SER A 186 38.00 16.45 -27.88
CA SER A 186 39.18 16.23 -28.71
C SER A 186 40.51 16.42 -27.97
N GLN A 187 40.53 17.17 -26.87
CA GLN A 187 41.67 17.29 -25.95
C GLN A 187 41.78 16.10 -24.99
N ALA A 188 40.65 15.55 -24.50
CA ALA A 188 40.66 14.45 -23.54
C ALA A 188 40.90 13.06 -24.17
N VAL A 189 40.48 12.87 -25.43
CA VAL A 189 40.78 11.68 -26.23
C VAL A 189 42.21 11.77 -26.77
N SER A 190 43.00 10.70 -26.65
CA SER A 190 44.36 10.67 -27.21
C SER A 190 44.34 10.59 -28.74
N GLN A 191 45.42 11.00 -29.41
CA GLN A 191 45.60 10.72 -30.84
C GLN A 191 46.13 9.30 -31.08
N ASP A 192 46.65 8.64 -30.05
CA ASP A 192 47.17 7.27 -30.10
C ASP A 192 46.13 6.30 -29.51
N PRO A 193 45.43 5.51 -30.33
CA PRO A 193 44.38 4.62 -29.86
C PRO A 193 44.93 3.47 -29.01
N THR A 194 46.22 3.13 -29.10
CA THR A 194 46.81 2.00 -28.37
C THR A 194 46.97 2.26 -26.87
N ARG A 195 46.87 3.51 -26.43
CA ARG A 195 47.12 3.90 -25.03
C ARG A 195 45.96 3.64 -24.08
N LYS A 196 44.73 3.91 -24.52
CA LYS A 196 43.58 3.99 -23.60
C LYS A 196 42.25 3.66 -24.29
N GLY A 197 41.28 3.20 -23.51
CA GLY A 197 39.89 3.05 -23.91
C GLY A 197 38.99 4.05 -23.16
N TYR A 198 37.87 4.44 -23.77
CA TYR A 198 37.11 5.61 -23.36
C TYR A 198 35.63 5.34 -23.12
N ILE A 199 35.07 5.92 -22.05
CA ILE A 199 33.63 5.99 -21.79
C ILE A 199 33.25 7.48 -21.71
N VAL A 200 32.52 7.94 -22.72
CA VAL A 200 32.29 9.35 -23.03
C VAL A 200 30.88 9.75 -22.63
N LEU A 201 30.75 10.78 -21.79
CA LEU A 201 29.46 11.34 -21.37
C LEU A 201 28.98 12.45 -22.30
N ALA A 202 27.75 12.33 -22.75
CA ALA A 202 26.92 13.38 -23.31
C ALA A 202 25.43 13.09 -22.95
N HIS A 203 24.49 13.92 -23.40
CA HIS A 203 23.06 13.76 -23.11
C HIS A 203 22.22 14.06 -24.36
N ASP A 204 21.42 13.09 -24.84
CA ASP A 204 20.64 13.19 -26.08
C ASP A 204 19.39 14.09 -25.98
N VAL A 205 19.18 14.66 -24.79
CA VAL A 205 18.14 15.66 -24.50
C VAL A 205 18.52 17.08 -24.93
N HIS A 206 19.79 17.31 -25.27
CA HIS A 206 20.33 18.60 -25.71
C HIS A 206 20.43 18.67 -27.24
N VAL A 207 19.98 19.77 -27.83
CA VAL A 207 19.82 19.87 -29.29
C VAL A 207 21.18 19.87 -29.98
N GLN A 208 22.15 20.63 -29.47
CA GLN A 208 23.49 20.70 -30.03
C GLN A 208 24.29 19.42 -29.79
N THR A 209 23.98 18.65 -28.75
CA THR A 209 24.56 17.32 -28.56
C THR A 209 24.20 16.42 -29.72
N VAL A 210 22.91 16.39 -30.09
CA VAL A 210 22.42 15.57 -31.20
C VAL A 210 22.90 16.09 -32.55
N VAL A 211 22.62 17.35 -32.89
CA VAL A 211 22.80 17.85 -34.27
C VAL A 211 24.23 18.27 -34.62
N ASN A 212 25.14 18.36 -33.65
CA ASN A 212 26.45 18.99 -33.84
C ASN A 212 27.61 18.23 -33.19
N LEU A 213 27.49 17.89 -31.89
CA LEU A 213 28.56 17.20 -31.16
C LEU A 213 28.68 15.72 -31.52
N THR A 214 27.56 15.01 -31.70
CA THR A 214 27.55 13.55 -31.92
C THR A 214 28.33 13.16 -33.18
N GLN A 215 28.05 13.80 -34.31
CA GLN A 215 28.78 13.54 -35.56
C GLN A 215 30.28 13.86 -35.41
N TYR A 216 30.63 14.99 -34.79
CA TYR A 216 32.02 15.37 -34.54
C TYR A 216 32.77 14.35 -33.66
N MET A 217 32.13 13.84 -32.60
CA MET A 217 32.71 12.80 -31.74
C MET A 217 32.98 11.51 -32.55
N ILE A 218 32.01 11.08 -33.37
CA ILE A 218 32.13 9.88 -34.20
C ILE A 218 33.27 10.01 -35.22
N GLU A 219 33.31 11.11 -35.97
CA GLU A 219 34.32 11.37 -37.00
C GLU A 219 35.72 11.47 -36.39
N THR A 220 35.88 12.28 -35.33
CA THR A 220 37.16 12.43 -34.62
C THR A 220 37.67 11.10 -34.05
N SER A 221 36.77 10.24 -33.57
CA SER A 221 37.13 8.91 -33.05
C SER A 221 37.59 7.96 -34.16
N LYS A 222 36.86 7.93 -35.29
CA LYS A 222 37.22 7.12 -36.47
C LYS A 222 38.56 7.58 -37.06
N VAL A 223 38.80 8.88 -37.20
CA VAL A 223 40.06 9.46 -37.68
C VAL A 223 41.24 9.10 -36.76
N ARG A 224 41.02 9.04 -35.45
CA ARG A 224 42.04 8.63 -34.45
C ARG A 224 42.12 7.11 -34.25
N GLY A 225 41.47 6.30 -35.09
CA GLY A 225 41.57 4.85 -35.08
C GLY A 225 40.88 4.13 -33.93
N TYR A 226 39.95 4.78 -33.21
CA TYR A 226 39.14 4.12 -32.18
C TYR A 226 37.98 3.34 -32.81
N ARG A 227 37.74 2.12 -32.32
CA ARG A 227 36.50 1.39 -32.59
C ARG A 227 35.40 1.86 -31.65
N LEU A 228 34.34 2.41 -32.24
CA LEU A 228 33.14 2.82 -31.52
C LEU A 228 32.27 1.59 -31.22
N VAL A 229 31.91 1.42 -29.95
CA VAL A 229 31.29 0.19 -29.41
C VAL A 229 30.29 0.54 -28.31
N THR A 230 29.42 -0.39 -27.92
CA THR A 230 28.61 -0.22 -26.70
C THR A 230 29.49 -0.35 -25.44
N VAL A 231 29.03 0.15 -24.30
CA VAL A 231 29.69 -0.04 -22.98
C VAL A 231 29.90 -1.53 -22.70
N GLY A 232 28.92 -2.39 -22.98
CA GLY A 232 29.06 -3.83 -22.81
C GLY A 232 30.22 -4.43 -23.62
N GLU A 233 30.36 -4.10 -24.90
CA GLU A 233 31.49 -4.56 -25.72
C GLU A 233 32.82 -3.89 -25.30
N CYS A 234 32.80 -2.62 -24.92
CA CYS A 234 33.92 -1.87 -24.30
C CYS A 234 34.45 -2.57 -23.03
N LEU A 235 33.60 -3.29 -22.30
CA LEU A 235 33.99 -4.15 -21.19
C LEU A 235 34.33 -5.59 -21.62
N GLY A 236 33.91 -6.03 -22.80
CA GLY A 236 34.04 -7.42 -23.27
C GLY A 236 32.95 -8.35 -22.73
N ASP A 237 31.82 -7.78 -22.31
CA ASP A 237 30.67 -8.50 -21.78
C ASP A 237 29.66 -8.85 -22.90
N PRO A 238 29.30 -10.13 -23.11
CA PRO A 238 28.34 -10.54 -24.14
C PRO A 238 26.96 -9.88 -23.99
N ARG A 239 26.29 -9.59 -25.13
CA ARG A 239 24.96 -8.95 -25.15
C ARG A 239 23.88 -9.66 -24.33
N ALA A 240 24.01 -10.97 -24.13
CA ALA A 240 23.12 -11.76 -23.27
C ALA A 240 23.17 -11.36 -21.77
N ASN A 241 24.26 -10.72 -21.33
CA ASN A 241 24.47 -10.30 -19.93
C ASN A 241 24.07 -8.84 -19.68
N TRP A 242 23.86 -8.03 -20.72
CA TRP A 242 23.50 -6.60 -20.60
C TRP A 242 22.11 -6.39 -19.97
N TYR A 243 21.29 -7.43 -19.99
CA TYR A 243 19.92 -7.46 -19.49
C TYR A 243 19.71 -8.74 -18.70
N ARG A 244 19.00 -8.67 -17.58
CA ARG A 244 18.62 -9.85 -16.77
C ARG A 244 17.10 -10.07 -16.87
N PRO A 245 16.63 -11.32 -17.08
CA PRO A 245 15.22 -11.62 -17.36
C PRO A 245 14.35 -11.56 -16.10
N VAL A 246 13.05 -11.35 -16.30
CA VAL A 246 12.06 -11.19 -15.21
C VAL A 246 11.84 -12.48 -14.42
N ASN A 247 11.89 -13.62 -15.11
CA ASN A 247 11.91 -14.94 -14.49
C ASN A 247 13.28 -15.57 -14.80
N PRO A 248 14.13 -15.86 -13.79
CA PRO A 248 15.21 -16.81 -13.99
C PRO A 248 14.57 -18.20 -14.12
N SER A 249 14.39 -18.67 -15.36
CA SER A 249 13.97 -20.06 -15.61
C SER A 249 14.91 -21.02 -14.86
N PRO A 250 14.40 -22.10 -14.25
CA PRO A 250 15.27 -23.12 -13.66
C PRO A 250 16.19 -23.66 -14.75
N ILE A 251 17.48 -23.75 -14.45
CA ILE A 251 18.49 -24.24 -15.38
C ILE A 251 18.18 -25.71 -15.67
N THR A 252 17.63 -25.99 -16.85
CA THR A 252 17.44 -27.36 -17.33
C THR A 252 18.80 -27.97 -17.61
N THR A 253 19.32 -28.75 -16.66
CA THR A 253 20.50 -29.58 -16.86
C THR A 253 20.26 -30.52 -18.03
N ARG A 254 21.03 -30.35 -19.11
CA ARG A 254 21.01 -31.25 -20.27
C ARG A 254 21.50 -32.63 -19.83
N THR A 255 20.71 -33.66 -20.07
CA THR A 255 21.17 -35.05 -20.15
C THR A 255 21.11 -35.48 -21.61
N SER A 256 22.21 -36.00 -22.14
CA SER A 256 22.38 -36.29 -23.57
C SER A 256 21.99 -37.72 -23.95
N ALA A 257 21.13 -37.86 -24.97
CA ALA A 257 20.87 -39.05 -25.81
C ALA A 257 19.63 -38.77 -26.69
N THR A 258 19.49 -39.11 -27.97
CA THR A 258 20.42 -39.63 -29.00
C THR A 258 19.91 -39.19 -30.39
N THR A 259 20.81 -39.12 -31.36
CA THR A 259 20.63 -38.78 -32.79
C THR A 259 19.47 -39.48 -33.52
N VAL A 260 18.66 -38.73 -34.28
CA VAL A 260 18.18 -39.13 -35.63
C VAL A 260 18.22 -37.90 -36.54
N SER A 261 18.64 -38.10 -37.79
CA SER A 261 18.88 -37.06 -38.81
C SER A 261 17.70 -36.92 -39.78
N THR A 262 17.41 -35.69 -40.23
CA THR A 262 17.15 -35.26 -41.63
C THR A 262 16.34 -33.94 -41.67
N ARG A 263 16.44 -33.04 -42.66
CA ARG A 263 17.52 -32.64 -43.60
C ARG A 263 17.00 -31.40 -44.39
N THR A 264 17.82 -30.35 -44.59
CA THR A 264 17.70 -29.34 -45.70
C THR A 264 16.39 -28.52 -45.84
N SER A 265 16.34 -27.29 -46.38
CA SER A 265 17.35 -26.39 -46.96
C SER A 265 16.92 -24.92 -46.79
N SER A 266 17.86 -23.99 -46.99
CA SER A 266 17.65 -22.53 -46.94
C SER A 266 17.33 -21.91 -48.31
N THR A 267 16.95 -20.62 -48.28
CA THR A 267 17.07 -19.58 -49.35
C THR A 267 16.31 -19.73 -50.67
N VAL A 268 15.40 -18.79 -50.98
CA VAL A 268 15.59 -17.65 -51.92
C VAL A 268 14.27 -16.81 -51.99
N VAL A 269 14.38 -15.50 -52.25
CA VAL A 269 13.27 -14.53 -52.43
C VAL A 269 13.05 -14.26 -53.92
N PRO A 270 11.78 -14.21 -54.42
CA PRO A 270 11.35 -13.03 -55.19
C PRO A 270 9.86 -12.62 -54.96
N THR A 271 9.40 -11.63 -55.74
CA THR A 271 8.30 -10.68 -55.48
C THR A 271 6.94 -10.98 -56.14
N SER A 272 5.93 -10.24 -55.67
CA SER A 272 4.65 -9.85 -56.32
C SER A 272 3.34 -10.58 -55.96
N ASN A 273 2.25 -9.84 -56.12
CA ASN A 273 0.91 -10.04 -55.53
C ASN A 273 0.16 -11.31 -55.98
N SER A 274 -0.32 -12.11 -55.02
CA SER A 274 -1.70 -12.68 -54.96
C SER A 274 -1.85 -13.81 -53.91
N GLY A 275 -1.22 -13.70 -52.74
CA GLY A 275 -1.10 -14.80 -51.76
C GLY A 275 -1.77 -14.60 -50.39
N LEU A 276 -2.44 -13.46 -50.15
CA LEU A 276 -3.06 -13.18 -48.85
C LEU A 276 -4.40 -13.92 -48.73
N LYS A 277 -4.54 -14.75 -47.68
CA LYS A 277 -5.79 -15.48 -47.41
C LYS A 277 -6.84 -14.50 -46.88
N ILE A 278 -8.10 -14.68 -47.25
CA ILE A 278 -9.19 -13.86 -46.69
C ILE A 278 -9.33 -14.16 -45.19
N SER A 279 -9.42 -13.10 -44.38
CA SER A 279 -9.52 -13.19 -42.92
C SER A 279 -10.75 -13.99 -42.49
N ALA A 280 -10.49 -15.10 -41.77
CA ALA A 280 -11.51 -16.00 -41.22
C ALA A 280 -11.82 -15.72 -39.74
N ASP A 281 -10.93 -15.01 -39.04
CA ASP A 281 -10.92 -14.76 -37.59
C ASP A 281 -10.94 -13.27 -37.23
N GLN A 282 -11.27 -12.41 -38.20
CA GLN A 282 -11.24 -10.94 -38.13
C GLN A 282 -9.85 -10.31 -38.08
N THR A 283 -8.73 -11.04 -38.13
CA THR A 283 -7.38 -10.45 -38.12
C THR A 283 -6.80 -10.17 -39.51
N CYS A 284 -5.82 -9.28 -39.62
CA CYS A 284 -5.11 -8.94 -40.87
C CYS A 284 -3.68 -8.44 -40.63
N GLY A 285 -2.80 -8.58 -41.63
CA GLY A 285 -1.45 -8.00 -41.61
C GLY A 285 -0.31 -9.00 -41.83
N GLY A 286 0.79 -8.51 -42.41
CA GLY A 286 1.99 -9.30 -42.73
C GLY A 286 3.00 -9.31 -41.58
N GLY A 287 3.18 -10.48 -40.97
CA GLY A 287 4.16 -10.71 -39.89
C GLY A 287 3.66 -11.65 -38.80
N ALA A 288 2.34 -11.72 -38.59
CA ALA A 288 1.72 -12.61 -37.60
C ALA A 288 0.58 -13.48 -38.16
N THR A 289 -0.19 -12.99 -39.15
CA THR A 289 -1.41 -13.69 -39.61
C THR A 289 -1.46 -13.93 -41.12
N GLY A 290 -0.92 -13.01 -41.94
CA GLY A 290 -0.92 -13.16 -43.41
C GLY A 290 -2.31 -13.06 -44.06
N PHE A 291 -3.31 -12.59 -43.29
CA PHE A 291 -4.67 -12.42 -43.76
C PHE A 291 -4.91 -11.02 -44.37
N THR A 292 -5.79 -10.98 -45.37
CA THR A 292 -6.39 -9.74 -45.93
C THR A 292 -7.85 -9.62 -45.52
N CYS A 293 -8.31 -8.40 -45.28
CA CYS A 293 -9.70 -8.07 -45.07
C CYS A 293 -10.49 -7.98 -46.39
N GLN A 294 -9.81 -7.82 -47.52
CA GLN A 294 -10.44 -7.67 -48.83
C GLN A 294 -11.21 -8.96 -49.19
N GLY A 295 -12.55 -8.86 -49.24
CA GLY A 295 -13.46 -10.00 -49.42
C GLY A 295 -13.87 -10.71 -48.12
N SER A 296 -13.49 -10.22 -46.94
CA SER A 296 -13.87 -10.83 -45.65
C SER A 296 -15.29 -10.44 -45.23
N LYS A 297 -16.02 -11.39 -44.61
CA LYS A 297 -17.35 -11.18 -44.02
C LYS A 297 -17.38 -10.12 -42.91
N TYR A 298 -16.22 -9.81 -42.32
CA TYR A 298 -16.08 -8.79 -41.27
C TYR A 298 -15.97 -7.36 -41.83
N GLY A 299 -15.66 -7.22 -43.12
CA GLY A 299 -15.47 -5.93 -43.80
C GLY A 299 -14.11 -5.82 -44.49
N ASN A 300 -14.03 -4.93 -45.48
CA ASN A 300 -12.91 -4.88 -46.43
C ASN A 300 -11.67 -4.12 -45.91
N CYS A 301 -11.77 -3.39 -44.80
CA CYS A 301 -10.73 -2.49 -44.32
C CYS A 301 -9.89 -3.15 -43.22
N CYS A 302 -8.56 -3.09 -43.34
CA CYS A 302 -7.63 -3.55 -42.31
C CYS A 302 -7.22 -2.37 -41.43
N SER A 303 -7.72 -2.31 -40.20
CA SER A 303 -7.39 -1.27 -39.23
C SER A 303 -5.90 -1.26 -38.85
N PHE A 304 -5.42 -0.14 -38.32
CA PHE A 304 -4.07 0.00 -37.73
C PHE A 304 -3.74 -1.10 -36.71
N TYR A 305 -4.75 -1.60 -35.99
CA TYR A 305 -4.62 -2.64 -34.97
C TYR A 305 -4.57 -4.08 -35.53
N GLY A 306 -4.63 -4.26 -36.86
CA GLY A 306 -4.59 -5.58 -37.49
C GLY A 306 -5.92 -6.33 -37.46
N PHE A 307 -7.05 -5.61 -37.49
CA PHE A 307 -8.41 -6.18 -37.54
C PHE A 307 -9.24 -5.71 -38.73
N CYS A 308 -10.14 -6.57 -39.20
CA CYS A 308 -11.06 -6.32 -40.31
C CYS A 308 -12.38 -5.68 -39.87
N GLY A 309 -12.83 -4.70 -40.65
CA GLY A 309 -14.09 -3.99 -40.44
C GLY A 309 -14.51 -3.16 -41.66
N SER A 310 -15.70 -2.55 -41.56
CA SER A 310 -16.26 -1.65 -42.59
C SER A 310 -16.58 -0.24 -42.10
N SER A 311 -16.40 0.07 -40.81
CA SER A 311 -16.68 1.40 -40.26
C SER A 311 -15.45 2.33 -40.33
N PRO A 312 -15.60 3.65 -40.13
CA PRO A 312 -14.49 4.60 -40.22
C PRO A 312 -13.30 4.29 -39.29
N SER A 313 -13.51 3.62 -38.16
CA SER A 313 -12.43 3.17 -37.27
C SER A 313 -11.55 2.06 -37.84
N TYR A 314 -11.97 1.41 -38.94
CA TYR A 314 -11.20 0.41 -39.66
C TYR A 314 -10.73 0.90 -41.03
N CYS A 315 -11.50 1.76 -41.69
CA CYS A 315 -11.22 2.27 -43.04
C CYS A 315 -10.47 3.63 -43.07
N GLY A 316 -10.47 4.36 -41.96
CA GLY A 316 -9.84 5.68 -41.80
C GLY A 316 -8.39 5.62 -41.30
N THR A 317 -8.08 6.44 -40.30
CA THR A 317 -6.72 6.70 -39.82
C THR A 317 -5.90 5.44 -39.54
N GLY A 318 -4.79 5.28 -40.27
CA GLY A 318 -3.87 4.14 -40.10
C GLY A 318 -4.35 2.82 -40.69
N CYS A 319 -5.43 2.81 -41.49
CA CYS A 319 -5.84 1.65 -42.27
C CYS A 319 -4.71 1.19 -43.21
N ASN A 320 -4.45 -0.11 -43.26
CA ASN A 320 -3.33 -0.69 -43.99
C ASN A 320 -3.74 -1.15 -45.40
N THR A 321 -3.34 -0.36 -46.40
CA THR A 321 -3.63 -0.58 -47.83
C THR A 321 -3.04 -1.86 -48.41
N GLY A 322 -2.07 -2.49 -47.75
CA GLY A 322 -1.53 -3.79 -48.16
C GLY A 322 -2.42 -4.99 -47.79
N TYR A 323 -3.39 -4.81 -46.88
CA TYR A 323 -4.21 -5.89 -46.32
C TYR A 323 -5.71 -5.52 -46.25
N GLY A 324 -6.13 -4.40 -46.84
CA GLY A 324 -7.52 -3.97 -46.91
C GLY A 324 -7.73 -2.68 -47.72
N THR A 325 -8.99 -2.35 -47.99
CA THR A 325 -9.38 -1.19 -48.82
C THR A 325 -9.64 0.03 -47.95
N CYS A 326 -8.77 1.04 -48.02
CA CYS A 326 -8.83 2.23 -47.15
C CYS A 326 -9.42 3.47 -47.84
N THR A 327 -10.11 4.32 -47.09
CA THR A 327 -10.68 5.59 -47.60
C THR A 327 -9.57 6.62 -47.84
N GLN A 328 -9.47 7.14 -49.08
CA GLN A 328 -8.48 8.14 -49.47
C GLN A 328 -8.90 9.56 -49.05
N LEU A 329 -7.94 10.36 -48.58
CA LEU A 329 -8.11 11.79 -48.30
C LEU A 329 -7.69 12.66 -49.51
N PRO A 330 -8.17 13.92 -49.61
CA PRO A 330 -7.64 14.88 -50.57
C PRO A 330 -6.15 15.13 -50.36
N ALA A 331 -5.41 15.33 -51.46
CA ALA A 331 -3.96 15.52 -51.42
C ALA A 331 -3.57 16.74 -50.55
N GLY A 332 -2.62 16.52 -49.65
CA GLY A 332 -2.02 17.57 -48.81
C GLY A 332 -2.48 17.62 -47.35
N LEU A 333 -3.45 16.80 -46.91
CA LEU A 333 -3.89 16.72 -45.50
C LEU A 333 -3.74 15.30 -44.96
N SER A 334 -3.17 15.15 -43.75
CA SER A 334 -3.11 13.87 -43.03
C SER A 334 -4.29 13.70 -42.07
N ASP A 335 -4.61 12.46 -41.70
CA ASP A 335 -5.51 12.22 -40.57
C ASP A 335 -4.79 12.48 -39.24
N THR A 336 -5.45 13.18 -38.32
CA THR A 336 -4.91 13.38 -36.98
C THR A 336 -5.03 12.13 -36.11
N THR A 337 -3.98 11.83 -35.35
CA THR A 337 -3.91 10.72 -34.39
C THR A 337 -3.94 11.20 -32.93
N ASN A 338 -3.77 12.50 -32.69
CA ASN A 338 -3.67 13.12 -31.36
C ASN A 338 -4.78 14.14 -31.09
N GLY A 339 -5.72 14.31 -32.02
CA GLY A 339 -6.83 15.24 -31.90
C GLY A 339 -6.49 16.70 -32.24
N LEU A 340 -5.29 17.00 -32.73
CA LEU A 340 -4.93 18.30 -33.28
C LEU A 340 -5.29 18.36 -34.77
N CYS A 341 -5.99 19.40 -35.22
CA CYS A 341 -6.32 19.58 -36.63
C CYS A 341 -6.28 21.07 -37.04
N GLY A 342 -6.44 21.32 -38.35
CA GLY A 342 -6.32 22.65 -38.96
C GLY A 342 -4.98 22.86 -39.66
N THR A 343 -4.86 24.00 -40.36
CA THR A 343 -3.72 24.34 -41.24
C THR A 343 -2.37 24.30 -40.52
N ARG A 344 -2.32 24.74 -39.25
CA ARG A 344 -1.11 24.73 -38.41
C ARG A 344 -0.49 23.33 -38.24
N PHE A 345 -1.31 22.28 -38.27
CA PHE A 345 -0.89 20.89 -38.08
C PHE A 345 -0.98 20.07 -39.37
N ASN A 346 -1.42 20.71 -40.46
CA ASN A 346 -1.70 20.11 -41.76
C ASN A 346 -2.54 18.81 -41.69
N ALA A 347 -3.45 18.76 -40.71
CA ALA A 347 -4.17 17.55 -40.32
C ALA A 347 -5.68 17.78 -40.23
N SER A 348 -6.45 16.76 -40.58
CA SER A 348 -7.91 16.77 -40.60
C SER A 348 -8.48 15.99 -39.41
N CYS A 349 -9.58 16.50 -38.86
CA CYS A 349 -10.34 15.82 -37.80
C CYS A 349 -11.25 14.70 -38.36
N LYS A 350 -11.41 14.61 -39.69
CA LYS A 350 -12.52 13.92 -40.39
C LYS A 350 -12.65 12.42 -40.06
N ASN A 351 -11.56 11.72 -39.74
CA ASN A 351 -11.57 10.31 -39.34
C ASN A 351 -11.15 10.09 -37.87
N PHE A 352 -11.07 11.14 -37.03
CA PHE A 352 -10.63 11.04 -35.63
C PHE A 352 -11.80 10.69 -34.69
N GLY A 353 -12.22 9.43 -34.72
CA GLY A 353 -13.38 8.95 -33.96
C GLY A 353 -14.69 9.57 -34.44
N ASN A 354 -15.59 9.93 -33.51
CA ASN A 354 -16.89 10.55 -33.84
C ASN A 354 -16.81 12.10 -33.94
N LYS A 355 -15.63 12.66 -34.22
CA LYS A 355 -15.39 14.10 -34.27
C LYS A 355 -15.31 14.56 -35.72
N ASN A 356 -15.94 15.68 -36.05
CA ASN A 356 -16.14 16.13 -37.43
C ASN A 356 -15.71 17.58 -37.69
N CYS A 357 -15.33 18.34 -36.67
CA CYS A 357 -14.91 19.74 -36.80
C CYS A 357 -13.60 20.05 -36.06
N CYS A 358 -12.90 21.08 -36.54
CA CYS A 358 -11.75 21.69 -35.87
C CYS A 358 -12.24 22.93 -35.12
N SER A 359 -11.93 23.09 -33.84
CA SER A 359 -12.08 24.37 -33.17
C SER A 359 -11.03 25.38 -33.67
N GLN A 360 -11.29 26.68 -33.47
CA GLN A 360 -10.31 27.74 -33.76
C GLN A 360 -8.97 27.53 -33.02
N SER A 361 -9.00 26.87 -31.86
CA SER A 361 -7.81 26.51 -31.08
C SER A 361 -7.02 25.32 -31.65
N GLY A 362 -7.48 24.70 -32.74
CA GLY A 362 -6.79 23.60 -33.43
C GLY A 362 -7.11 22.19 -32.91
N PHE A 363 -8.28 21.97 -32.29
CA PHE A 363 -8.64 20.67 -31.68
C PHE A 363 -9.92 20.05 -32.27
N CYS A 364 -9.92 18.73 -32.43
CA CYS A 364 -11.05 17.94 -32.90
C CYS A 364 -12.23 17.95 -31.92
N GLY A 365 -13.44 18.20 -32.41
CA GLY A 365 -14.69 18.04 -31.66
C GLY A 365 -15.90 17.78 -32.56
N SER A 366 -17.09 17.85 -31.95
CA SER A 366 -18.38 17.54 -32.61
C SER A 366 -19.59 18.33 -32.10
N SER A 367 -19.44 19.17 -31.07
CA SER A 367 -20.53 20.02 -30.58
C SER A 367 -20.51 21.39 -31.25
N ALA A 368 -21.68 21.99 -31.49
CA ALA A 368 -21.78 23.31 -32.14
C ALA A 368 -20.97 24.39 -31.40
N ALA A 369 -20.94 24.35 -30.07
CA ALA A 369 -20.13 25.25 -29.24
C ALA A 369 -18.61 25.04 -29.40
N HIS A 370 -18.15 23.82 -29.72
CA HIS A 370 -16.73 23.51 -29.96
C HIS A 370 -16.30 23.85 -31.39
N CYS A 371 -17.19 23.65 -32.38
CA CYS A 371 -16.92 23.99 -33.77
C CYS A 371 -16.93 25.51 -34.03
N GLY A 372 -17.64 26.28 -33.19
CA GLY A 372 -17.86 27.71 -33.39
C GLY A 372 -18.93 28.00 -34.44
N SER A 373 -19.64 29.11 -34.29
CA SER A 373 -20.71 29.53 -35.19
C SER A 373 -20.18 30.28 -36.41
N ILE A 374 -19.39 29.60 -37.26
CA ILE A 374 -19.04 30.07 -38.60
C ILE A 374 -19.22 28.90 -39.59
N GLY A 375 -19.98 29.14 -40.66
CA GLY A 375 -20.24 28.18 -41.73
C GLY A 375 -19.02 27.91 -42.62
N PRO A 376 -19.14 27.03 -43.63
CA PRO A 376 -17.99 26.54 -44.38
C PRO A 376 -17.48 27.56 -45.41
N GLY A 377 -16.28 28.13 -45.21
CA GLY A 377 -15.59 28.85 -46.29
C GLY A 377 -14.33 29.63 -45.90
N PHE A 378 -13.26 29.40 -46.69
CA PHE A 378 -12.11 30.29 -46.94
C PHE A 378 -11.18 30.67 -45.75
N ARG A 379 -9.97 31.18 -45.98
CA ARG A 379 -8.82 30.73 -46.82
C ARG A 379 -7.54 31.36 -46.18
N PRO A 380 -6.32 30.90 -46.49
CA PRO A 380 -5.13 31.26 -45.71
C PRO A 380 -4.42 32.51 -46.24
N ASP A 381 -4.84 33.69 -45.80
CA ASP A 381 -4.10 34.96 -45.79
C ASP A 381 -4.60 35.80 -44.58
N ASP A 382 -3.91 36.90 -44.23
CA ASP A 382 -4.23 37.85 -43.12
C ASP A 382 -3.90 37.44 -41.66
N LEU A 383 -2.60 37.53 -41.33
CA LEU A 383 -2.07 37.97 -40.01
C LEU A 383 -1.97 39.53 -40.00
N PRO A 384 -1.61 40.29 -38.91
CA PRO A 384 -1.03 39.90 -37.61
C PRO A 384 -1.46 40.76 -36.36
N LEU A 385 -0.70 40.62 -35.24
CA LEU A 385 -0.36 41.62 -34.20
C LEU A 385 -1.32 41.98 -33.03
N GLY A 386 -0.79 41.95 -31.80
CA GLY A 386 -1.24 42.79 -30.67
C GLY A 386 -1.35 42.12 -29.29
N ALA A 387 -0.55 42.56 -28.31
CA ALA A 387 -0.62 42.10 -26.91
C ALA A 387 -1.10 43.23 -25.95
N ARG A 388 -1.89 42.91 -24.90
CA ARG A 388 -1.94 43.67 -23.63
C ARG A 388 -2.79 43.08 -22.48
N ILE A 389 -2.62 43.65 -21.29
CA ILE A 389 -3.01 43.31 -19.89
C ILE A 389 -3.21 44.65 -19.14
N PRO A 390 -3.97 44.83 -18.02
CA PRO A 390 -4.82 43.92 -17.21
C PRO A 390 -6.31 44.41 -17.10
N THR A 391 -7.13 43.90 -16.16
CA THR A 391 -7.73 44.67 -15.02
C THR A 391 -8.75 43.87 -14.17
N SER A 392 -9.21 44.45 -13.05
CA SER A 392 -9.83 43.78 -11.88
C SER A 392 -11.08 44.49 -11.31
N GLY A 393 -12.01 43.72 -10.72
CA GLY A 393 -13.06 44.17 -9.77
C GLY A 393 -14.44 44.53 -10.38
N PRO A 394 -15.48 44.82 -9.57
CA PRO A 394 -15.53 44.92 -8.10
C PRO A 394 -16.64 44.05 -7.42
N ALA A 395 -16.90 44.28 -6.12
CA ALA A 395 -17.72 43.46 -5.22
C ALA A 395 -19.11 44.07 -4.84
N SER A 396 -19.95 43.32 -4.14
CA SER A 396 -21.15 43.81 -3.43
C SER A 396 -21.43 43.05 -2.12
N CYS A 397 -21.73 43.77 -1.03
CA CYS A 397 -21.95 43.23 0.32
C CYS A 397 -23.40 42.84 0.62
N PHE A 398 -23.61 41.96 1.61
CA PHE A 398 -24.68 42.11 2.63
C PHE A 398 -24.26 41.53 4.00
N SER A 399 -24.85 42.08 5.07
CA SER A 399 -24.62 41.90 6.54
C SER A 399 -24.41 40.47 7.05
N ARG A 400 -23.42 40.15 7.92
CA ARG A 400 -23.03 40.58 9.30
C ARG A 400 -23.63 39.74 10.44
N GLY A 401 -22.80 38.97 11.14
CA GLY A 401 -23.11 38.30 12.41
C GLY A 401 -21.96 37.42 12.94
N ALA A 402 -21.33 37.84 14.06
CA ALA A 402 -20.27 37.18 14.84
C ALA A 402 -18.89 36.93 14.16
N ASP A 403 -17.83 37.45 14.79
CA ASP A 403 -16.46 37.46 14.26
C ASP A 403 -15.68 36.15 14.50
N SER A 404 -15.29 35.49 13.41
CA SER A 404 -13.95 34.88 13.28
C SER A 404 -13.59 34.78 11.80
N SER A 405 -12.97 35.82 11.24
CA SER A 405 -12.61 35.93 9.82
C SER A 405 -11.37 35.11 9.40
N ALA A 406 -11.15 33.97 10.06
CA ALA A 406 -10.12 33.00 9.69
C ALA A 406 -10.70 32.01 8.67
N SER A 407 -10.47 32.24 7.38
CA SER A 407 -10.70 31.23 6.35
C SER A 407 -9.53 30.24 6.32
N PHE A 408 -9.81 28.95 6.46
CA PHE A 408 -8.81 27.90 6.22
C PHE A 408 -8.52 27.84 4.72
N GLN A 409 -7.29 28.21 4.34
CA GLN A 409 -6.73 27.99 3.01
C GLN A 409 -5.50 27.10 3.13
N SER A 410 -5.33 26.20 2.18
CA SER A 410 -4.22 25.26 2.16
C SER A 410 -3.66 25.07 0.76
N SER A 411 -2.38 24.72 0.68
CA SER A 411 -1.72 24.33 -0.57
C SER A 411 -1.21 22.89 -0.43
N VAL A 412 -2.11 21.97 -0.09
CA VAL A 412 -1.77 20.54 -0.02
C VAL A 412 -1.80 19.93 -1.42
N GLN A 413 -0.82 19.08 -1.70
CA GLN A 413 -0.76 18.33 -2.95
C GLN A 413 -1.35 16.93 -2.72
N GLN A 414 -2.32 16.53 -3.55
CA GLN A 414 -2.89 15.19 -3.48
C GLN A 414 -1.93 14.18 -4.12
N GLU A 415 -1.70 13.04 -3.47
CA GLU A 415 -1.00 11.91 -4.11
C GLU A 415 -1.74 11.42 -5.36
N GLU A 416 -0.99 11.18 -6.44
CA GLU A 416 -1.47 10.52 -7.64
C GLU A 416 -2.04 9.12 -7.33
N ALA A 417 -3.07 8.73 -8.10
CA ALA A 417 -3.64 7.38 -8.05
C ALA A 417 -2.58 6.32 -8.40
N LYS A 418 -2.58 5.22 -7.65
CA LYS A 418 -1.73 4.06 -7.96
C LYS A 418 -2.51 3.08 -8.82
N VAL A 419 -1.84 2.54 -9.83
CA VAL A 419 -2.40 1.48 -10.70
C VAL A 419 -2.71 0.26 -9.84
N ARG A 420 -3.95 -0.24 -9.94
CA ARG A 420 -4.41 -1.48 -9.30
C ARG A 420 -3.63 -2.68 -9.85
N TRP A 421 -3.37 -3.69 -9.01
CA TRP A 421 -2.72 -4.93 -9.46
C TRP A 421 -3.71 -5.78 -10.25
N ASP A 422 -3.78 -5.57 -11.56
CA ASP A 422 -4.50 -6.39 -12.55
C ASP A 422 -3.47 -7.12 -13.43
N SER A 423 -3.62 -8.39 -13.83
CA SER A 423 -4.84 -9.18 -14.12
C SER A 423 -5.58 -9.82 -12.93
N ASP A 424 -6.79 -9.32 -12.66
CA ASP A 424 -7.67 -9.74 -11.54
C ASP A 424 -8.07 -11.23 -11.52
N SER A 425 -8.01 -11.97 -12.63
CA SER A 425 -8.35 -13.40 -12.65
C SER A 425 -7.19 -14.28 -12.19
N GLU A 426 -6.08 -14.27 -12.91
CA GLU A 426 -4.95 -15.15 -12.64
C GLU A 426 -4.23 -14.79 -11.34
N LEU A 427 -4.03 -13.51 -11.03
CA LEU A 427 -3.38 -13.11 -9.77
C LEU A 427 -4.22 -13.48 -8.53
N LYS A 428 -5.56 -13.42 -8.61
CA LYS A 428 -6.43 -13.90 -7.52
C LYS A 428 -6.41 -15.41 -7.40
N VAL A 429 -6.35 -16.16 -8.51
CA VAL A 429 -6.20 -17.62 -8.48
C VAL A 429 -4.84 -18.03 -7.89
N VAL A 430 -3.74 -17.42 -8.34
CA VAL A 430 -2.40 -17.66 -7.80
C VAL A 430 -2.34 -17.29 -6.31
N SER A 431 -2.84 -16.12 -5.91
CA SER A 431 -2.91 -15.71 -4.50
C SER A 431 -3.72 -16.70 -3.64
N ARG A 432 -4.93 -17.08 -4.09
CA ARG A 432 -5.78 -18.06 -3.37
C ARG A 432 -5.18 -19.47 -3.35
N SER A 433 -4.33 -19.85 -4.31
CA SER A 433 -3.57 -21.10 -4.27
C SER A 433 -2.42 -21.01 -3.27
N LEU A 434 -1.68 -19.90 -3.25
CA LEU A 434 -0.57 -19.65 -2.34
C LEU A 434 -1.04 -19.63 -0.87
N LEU A 435 -2.16 -18.94 -0.61
CA LEU A 435 -2.80 -18.89 0.71
C LEU A 435 -3.30 -20.28 1.14
N ARG A 436 -3.92 -21.06 0.23
CA ARG A 436 -4.30 -22.45 0.51
C ARG A 436 -3.10 -23.34 0.83
N VAL A 437 -2.01 -23.23 0.07
CA VAL A 437 -0.76 -23.97 0.35
C VAL A 437 -0.22 -23.58 1.72
N GLN A 438 -0.10 -22.29 2.04
CA GLN A 438 0.38 -21.83 3.34
C GLN A 438 -0.50 -22.31 4.51
N LYS A 439 -1.83 -22.28 4.35
CA LYS A 439 -2.79 -22.84 5.32
C LYS A 439 -2.58 -24.34 5.54
N TRP A 440 -2.49 -25.13 4.48
CA TRP A 440 -2.30 -26.58 4.60
C TRP A 440 -0.91 -26.93 5.14
N SER A 441 0.15 -26.21 4.74
CA SER A 441 1.48 -26.36 5.34
C SER A 441 1.48 -26.02 6.83
N LEU A 442 0.78 -24.97 7.25
CA LEU A 442 0.62 -24.62 8.67
C LEU A 442 -0.15 -25.71 9.43
N LEU A 443 -1.28 -26.18 8.89
CA LEU A 443 -2.08 -27.27 9.49
C LEU A 443 -1.27 -28.56 9.64
N ILE A 444 -0.61 -29.01 8.56
CA ILE A 444 0.22 -30.23 8.58
C ILE A 444 1.36 -30.07 9.57
N GLY A 445 2.09 -28.94 9.55
CA GLY A 445 3.17 -28.66 10.51
C GLY A 445 2.67 -28.67 11.95
N LEU A 446 1.51 -28.06 12.23
CA LEU A 446 0.89 -28.04 13.55
C LEU A 446 0.50 -29.45 14.02
N CYS A 447 -0.11 -30.25 13.14
CA CYS A 447 -0.46 -31.65 13.41
C CYS A 447 0.78 -32.50 13.68
N CYS A 448 1.82 -32.41 12.85
CA CYS A 448 3.08 -33.13 13.03
C CYS A 448 3.78 -32.75 14.34
N ILE A 449 3.88 -31.46 14.67
CA ILE A 449 4.51 -30.98 15.91
C ILE A 449 3.72 -31.46 17.13
N ASN A 450 2.39 -31.32 17.14
CA ASN A 450 1.58 -31.77 18.28
C ASN A 450 1.58 -33.31 18.41
N ALA A 451 1.52 -34.05 17.31
CA ALA A 451 1.63 -35.51 17.35
C ALA A 451 3.00 -35.98 17.89
N ALA A 452 4.09 -35.33 17.46
CA ALA A 452 5.43 -35.60 17.98
C ALA A 452 5.54 -35.26 19.48
N LEU A 453 4.99 -34.13 19.93
CA LEU A 453 4.96 -33.76 21.35
C LEU A 453 4.16 -34.77 22.20
N ILE A 454 2.99 -35.20 21.72
CA ILE A 454 2.16 -36.24 22.38
C ILE A 454 2.92 -37.57 22.46
N TYR A 455 3.52 -38.02 21.35
CA TYR A 455 4.31 -39.25 21.31
C TYR A 455 5.50 -39.19 22.27
N VAL A 456 6.31 -38.12 22.21
CA VAL A 456 7.48 -37.99 23.09
C VAL A 456 7.07 -37.89 24.56
N ALA A 457 5.98 -37.19 24.89
CA ALA A 457 5.47 -37.08 26.26
C ALA A 457 5.01 -38.43 26.85
N PHE A 458 4.45 -39.32 26.02
CA PHE A 458 3.92 -40.61 26.49
C PHE A 458 4.95 -41.76 26.38
N THR A 459 5.94 -41.67 25.48
CA THR A 459 6.98 -42.69 25.31
C THR A 459 8.26 -42.37 26.09
N TYR A 460 8.67 -41.10 26.18
CA TYR A 460 9.95 -40.69 26.78
C TYR A 460 9.75 -39.83 28.02
N TYR A 461 9.28 -40.45 29.10
CA TYR A 461 9.05 -39.79 30.41
C TYR A 461 10.29 -39.04 30.96
N GLN A 462 11.50 -39.43 30.54
CA GLN A 462 12.75 -38.75 30.90
C GLN A 462 12.81 -37.28 30.44
N ALA A 463 12.03 -36.88 29.43
CA ALA A 463 11.96 -35.51 28.92
C ALA A 463 11.01 -34.57 29.73
N TRP A 464 10.55 -34.99 30.92
CA TRP A 464 9.56 -34.28 31.74
C TRP A 464 9.85 -32.78 31.97
N ILE A 465 11.12 -32.38 32.13
CA ILE A 465 11.52 -30.97 32.33
C ILE A 465 11.07 -30.08 31.16
N LEU A 466 11.22 -30.58 29.91
CA LEU A 466 10.77 -29.86 28.71
C LEU A 466 9.26 -29.62 28.76
N PHE A 467 8.49 -30.64 29.12
CA PHE A 467 7.03 -30.55 29.16
C PHE A 467 6.53 -29.67 30.30
N ILE A 468 7.18 -29.66 31.48
CA ILE A 468 6.88 -28.70 32.53
C ILE A 468 7.07 -27.27 32.02
N ILE A 469 8.19 -26.96 31.37
CA ILE A 469 8.45 -25.61 30.84
C ILE A 469 7.37 -25.22 29.81
N LEU A 470 7.09 -26.10 28.84
CA LEU A 470 6.11 -25.83 27.78
C LEU A 470 4.69 -25.61 28.36
N LEU A 471 4.18 -26.56 29.15
CA LEU A 471 2.81 -26.53 29.67
C LEU A 471 2.59 -25.45 30.74
N SER A 472 3.59 -25.17 31.58
CA SER A 472 3.45 -24.19 32.66
C SER A 472 3.70 -22.74 32.23
N SER A 473 4.45 -22.51 31.14
CA SER A 473 4.93 -21.17 30.72
C SER A 473 3.88 -20.05 30.78
N ASN A 474 2.69 -20.27 30.19
CA ASN A 474 1.58 -19.31 30.20
C ASN A 474 1.01 -19.06 31.61
N THR A 475 0.86 -20.13 32.40
CA THR A 475 0.36 -20.05 33.77
C THR A 475 1.35 -19.34 34.69
N MET A 476 2.65 -19.65 34.58
CA MET A 476 3.73 -18.97 35.30
C MET A 476 3.77 -17.48 34.95
N LEU A 477 3.69 -17.15 33.65
CA LEU A 477 3.68 -15.78 33.17
C LEU A 477 2.46 -15.00 33.71
N GLN A 478 1.26 -15.59 33.69
CA GLN A 478 0.06 -14.98 34.27
C GLN A 478 0.16 -14.81 35.79
N PHE A 479 0.75 -15.77 36.50
CA PHE A 479 1.02 -15.65 37.94
C PHE A 479 1.99 -14.50 38.25
N ILE A 480 3.07 -14.36 37.48
CA ILE A 480 3.99 -13.22 37.58
C ILE A 480 3.25 -11.90 37.30
N MET A 481 2.36 -11.84 36.31
CA MET A 481 1.54 -10.64 36.07
C MET A 481 0.67 -10.29 37.29
N ILE A 482 0.03 -11.29 37.92
CA ILE A 482 -0.77 -11.11 39.14
C ILE A 482 0.09 -10.55 40.27
N LEU A 483 1.25 -11.15 40.54
CA LEU A 483 2.18 -10.66 41.57
C LEU A 483 2.62 -9.22 41.31
N CYS A 484 2.97 -8.87 40.07
CA CYS A 484 3.33 -7.50 39.70
C CYS A 484 2.16 -6.51 39.88
N ILE A 485 0.92 -6.88 39.50
CA ILE A 485 -0.27 -6.02 39.70
C ILE A 485 -0.56 -5.81 41.19
N VAL A 486 -0.50 -6.87 41.99
CA VAL A 486 -0.74 -6.80 43.44
C VAL A 486 0.35 -5.97 44.12
N ALA A 487 1.63 -6.24 43.83
CA ALA A 487 2.75 -5.48 44.36
C ALA A 487 2.69 -4.00 43.97
N HIS A 488 2.42 -3.68 42.69
CA HIS A 488 2.24 -2.30 42.25
C HIS A 488 1.06 -1.62 42.96
N THR A 489 -0.06 -2.31 43.15
CA THR A 489 -1.24 -1.79 43.85
C THR A 489 -0.95 -1.54 45.33
N LEU A 490 -0.25 -2.44 46.02
CA LEU A 490 0.19 -2.27 47.40
C LEU A 490 1.17 -1.11 47.53
N VAL A 491 2.23 -1.06 46.72
CA VAL A 491 3.20 0.05 46.66
C VAL A 491 2.49 1.39 46.44
N THR A 492 1.58 1.47 45.47
CA THR A 492 0.88 2.72 45.17
C THR A 492 -0.07 3.14 46.30
N ARG A 493 -0.75 2.19 46.97
CA ARG A 493 -1.68 2.50 48.07
C ARG A 493 -0.98 2.81 49.39
N VAL A 494 0.17 2.19 49.66
CA VAL A 494 0.90 2.32 50.94
C VAL A 494 1.94 3.43 50.86
N LEU A 495 2.81 3.44 49.85
CA LEU A 495 3.91 4.41 49.73
C LEU A 495 3.50 5.72 49.04
N CYS A 496 2.53 5.68 48.12
CA CYS A 496 2.05 6.88 47.43
C CYS A 496 0.74 7.45 47.99
N PHE A 497 0.29 7.03 49.18
CA PHE A 497 -0.82 7.70 49.90
C PHE A 497 -0.54 9.20 50.12
N TRP A 498 0.74 9.55 50.27
CA TRP A 498 1.23 10.93 50.41
C TRP A 498 1.62 11.61 49.09
N ILE A 499 1.80 10.83 48.00
CA ILE A 499 2.16 11.36 46.68
C ILE A 499 0.92 11.27 45.79
N PHE A 500 0.00 12.22 45.98
CA PHE A 500 -0.98 12.54 44.95
C PHE A 500 -0.22 12.86 43.66
N ARG A 501 -0.25 11.94 42.69
CA ARG A 501 0.17 12.23 41.31
C ARG A 501 -0.79 13.29 40.76
N LYS A 502 -0.37 14.55 40.88
CA LYS A 502 -1.11 15.72 40.40
C LYS A 502 -1.47 15.49 38.94
N GLU A 503 -2.75 15.56 38.61
CA GLU A 503 -3.19 15.51 37.22
C GLU A 503 -2.55 16.69 36.48
N ASN A 504 -1.80 16.44 35.40
CA ASN A 504 -1.26 17.50 34.56
C ASN A 504 -2.39 18.07 33.72
N LYS A 505 -3.18 18.96 34.33
CA LYS A 505 -4.23 19.72 33.64
C LYS A 505 -3.56 20.83 32.83
N PRO A 506 -3.80 20.93 31.52
CA PRO A 506 -3.32 22.06 30.74
C PRO A 506 -4.05 23.35 31.10
N GLU A 507 -3.47 24.48 30.71
CA GLU A 507 -3.99 25.83 31.02
C GLU A 507 -5.27 26.16 30.25
N SER A 508 -5.45 25.55 29.06
CA SER A 508 -6.67 25.66 28.23
C SER A 508 -7.35 24.30 28.06
N PRO A 509 -8.69 24.23 27.92
CA PRO A 509 -9.39 22.98 27.63
C PRO A 509 -8.89 22.31 26.36
N GLU A 510 -8.55 21.02 26.44
CA GLU A 510 -8.07 20.27 25.27
C GLU A 510 -9.16 20.08 24.22
N ARG A 511 -8.79 20.17 22.94
CA ARG A 511 -9.70 20.09 21.79
C ARG A 511 -9.69 18.69 21.18
N PHE A 512 -10.86 18.12 20.90
CA PHE A 512 -10.93 16.74 20.38
C PHE A 512 -12.08 16.44 19.42
N VAL A 513 -11.82 15.49 18.52
CA VAL A 513 -12.79 14.98 17.55
C VAL A 513 -13.32 13.63 18.01
N MET A 514 -14.64 13.42 17.92
CA MET A 514 -15.31 12.16 18.24
C MET A 514 -15.64 11.41 16.95
N LEU A 515 -14.79 10.45 16.59
CA LEU A 515 -14.88 9.69 15.35
C LEU A 515 -15.83 8.50 15.48
N LEU A 516 -16.84 8.48 14.60
CA LEU A 516 -17.81 7.40 14.44
C LEU A 516 -17.70 6.83 13.01
N PRO A 517 -17.01 5.69 12.81
CA PRO A 517 -16.97 4.99 11.53
C PRO A 517 -18.19 4.07 11.42
N CYS A 518 -19.00 4.27 10.38
CA CYS A 518 -20.19 3.47 10.11
C CYS A 518 -20.06 2.70 8.79
N TYR A 519 -20.88 1.67 8.61
CA TYR A 519 -20.96 0.83 7.43
C TYR A 519 -22.40 0.44 7.08
N ASN A 520 -23.03 -0.38 7.93
CA ASN A 520 -24.35 -0.98 7.69
C ASN A 520 -25.18 -1.10 8.98
N GLU A 521 -24.85 -0.31 10.01
CA GLU A 521 -25.55 -0.28 11.29
C GLU A 521 -26.95 0.34 11.15
N THR A 522 -27.88 -0.14 11.99
CA THR A 522 -29.30 0.22 11.97
C THR A 522 -29.58 1.61 12.55
N LEU A 523 -30.74 2.18 12.22
CA LEU A 523 -31.23 3.45 12.79
C LEU A 523 -31.15 3.49 14.34
N GLY A 524 -31.50 2.38 15.01
CA GLY A 524 -31.45 2.26 16.46
C GLY A 524 -30.03 2.21 17.04
N GLU A 525 -29.10 1.51 16.38
CA GLU A 525 -27.68 1.45 16.78
C GLU A 525 -27.01 2.82 16.60
N LEU A 526 -27.21 3.46 15.44
CA LEU A 526 -26.68 4.79 15.13
C LEU A 526 -27.18 5.84 16.14
N THR A 527 -28.49 5.85 16.42
CA THR A 527 -29.09 6.81 17.36
C THR A 527 -28.59 6.59 18.79
N ARG A 528 -28.57 5.34 19.29
CA ARG A 528 -28.00 5.01 20.61
C ARG A 528 -26.53 5.45 20.73
N SER A 529 -25.74 5.20 19.69
CA SER A 529 -24.32 5.55 19.66
C SER A 529 -24.11 7.05 19.74
N LEU A 530 -24.76 7.82 18.86
CA LEU A 530 -24.66 9.28 18.80
C LEU A 530 -25.19 9.95 20.09
N ASP A 531 -26.31 9.49 20.63
CA ASP A 531 -26.84 10.00 21.90
C ASP A 531 -25.88 9.78 23.07
N SER A 532 -25.14 8.66 23.09
CA SER A 532 -24.13 8.39 24.12
C SER A 532 -22.89 9.28 24.03
N LEU A 533 -22.55 9.79 22.83
CA LEU A 533 -21.51 10.80 22.63
C LEU A 533 -21.94 12.18 23.12
N ILE A 534 -23.23 12.53 22.98
CA ILE A 534 -23.78 13.78 23.49
C ILE A 534 -23.94 13.75 25.01
N ALA A 535 -24.36 12.62 25.58
CA ALA A 535 -24.61 12.45 27.02
C ALA A 535 -23.34 12.42 27.91
N GLN A 536 -22.17 12.75 27.36
CA GLN A 536 -20.90 12.78 28.06
C GLN A 536 -20.79 14.01 28.98
N LYS A 537 -20.37 13.79 30.23
CA LYS A 537 -20.30 14.78 31.31
C LYS A 537 -18.88 15.21 31.62
N ASN A 538 -18.75 16.40 32.22
CA ASN A 538 -17.48 17.05 32.58
C ASN A 538 -16.56 17.32 31.38
N ILE A 539 -17.13 17.42 30.18
CA ILE A 539 -16.38 17.77 28.96
C ILE A 539 -16.93 19.02 28.27
N ASP A 540 -17.85 19.75 28.91
CA ASP A 540 -18.62 20.80 28.25
C ASP A 540 -17.78 21.99 27.82
N ASP A 541 -16.80 22.38 28.63
CA ASP A 541 -15.80 23.41 28.34
C ASP A 541 -14.81 23.02 27.23
N HIS A 542 -14.80 21.76 26.78
CA HIS A 542 -13.90 21.27 25.74
C HIS A 542 -14.52 21.40 24.34
N PRO A 543 -13.91 22.17 23.42
CA PRO A 543 -14.35 22.24 22.03
C PRO A 543 -14.28 20.87 21.37
N ARG A 544 -15.39 20.44 20.77
CA ARG A 544 -15.58 19.09 20.25
C ARG A 544 -16.54 19.06 19.07
N THR A 545 -16.39 18.05 18.21
CA THR A 545 -17.22 17.82 17.01
C THR A 545 -17.30 16.32 16.74
N ILE A 546 -18.47 15.84 16.31
CA ILE A 546 -18.66 14.46 15.86
C ILE A 546 -18.18 14.35 14.41
N PHE A 547 -17.27 13.42 14.12
CA PHE A 547 -16.78 13.15 12.76
C PHE A 547 -17.26 11.77 12.31
N ILE A 548 -18.28 11.76 11.46
CA ILE A 548 -18.98 10.54 11.03
C ILE A 548 -18.43 10.14 9.67
N VAL A 549 -17.91 8.92 9.53
CA VAL A 549 -17.33 8.43 8.26
C VAL A 549 -18.02 7.12 7.85
N VAL A 550 -18.88 7.18 6.84
CA VAL A 550 -19.68 6.04 6.37
C VAL A 550 -19.02 5.37 5.16
N ASP A 551 -18.74 4.08 5.28
CA ASP A 551 -17.87 3.33 4.36
C ASP A 551 -18.64 2.66 3.21
N GLY A 552 -19.06 3.46 2.24
CA GLY A 552 -19.88 3.01 1.11
C GLY A 552 -21.37 3.29 1.31
N ASN A 553 -22.15 3.19 0.25
CA ASN A 553 -23.58 3.49 0.26
C ASN A 553 -24.41 2.20 0.16
N VAL A 554 -24.61 1.52 1.30
CA VAL A 554 -25.16 0.16 1.38
C VAL A 554 -26.26 0.04 2.43
N LYS A 555 -27.18 -0.92 2.25
CA LYS A 555 -28.20 -1.31 3.23
C LYS A 555 -27.92 -2.73 3.76
N GLY A 556 -28.12 -2.93 5.05
CA GLY A 556 -28.07 -4.26 5.68
C GLY A 556 -29.33 -5.09 5.41
N PRO A 557 -29.36 -6.37 5.81
CA PRO A 557 -30.49 -7.24 5.59
C PRO A 557 -31.68 -6.78 6.43
N GLY A 558 -32.83 -6.52 5.79
CA GLY A 558 -34.03 -6.02 6.46
C GLY A 558 -34.03 -4.51 6.77
N MET A 559 -33.05 -3.74 6.28
CA MET A 559 -33.06 -2.27 6.36
C MET A 559 -33.78 -1.66 5.15
N GLU A 560 -34.62 -0.64 5.41
CA GLU A 560 -35.33 0.09 4.35
C GLU A 560 -34.42 1.07 3.60
N LYS A 561 -33.55 1.77 4.34
CA LYS A 561 -32.61 2.77 3.81
C LYS A 561 -31.16 2.35 3.98
N THR A 562 -30.24 3.00 3.27
CA THR A 562 -28.80 2.86 3.56
C THR A 562 -28.41 3.59 4.84
N THR A 563 -27.29 3.20 5.46
CA THR A 563 -26.75 3.92 6.65
C THR A 563 -26.46 5.39 6.37
N GLN A 564 -26.09 5.76 5.13
CA GLN A 564 -25.93 7.17 4.75
C GLN A 564 -27.27 7.92 4.74
N GLN A 565 -28.33 7.29 4.25
CA GLN A 565 -29.67 7.89 4.23
C GLN A 565 -30.26 8.03 5.63
N TYR A 566 -30.18 7.00 6.48
CA TYR A 566 -30.63 7.12 7.88
C TYR A 566 -29.94 8.30 8.59
N LEU A 567 -28.63 8.46 8.41
CA LEU A 567 -27.90 9.59 8.97
C LEU A 567 -28.35 10.94 8.40
N LEU A 568 -28.46 11.07 7.08
CA LEU A 568 -28.72 12.36 6.42
C LEU A 568 -30.20 12.79 6.36
N GLU A 569 -31.13 11.84 6.45
CA GLU A 569 -32.57 12.07 6.28
C GLU A 569 -33.34 12.00 7.62
N ASP A 570 -32.94 11.10 8.53
CA ASP A 570 -33.73 10.75 9.72
C ASP A 570 -33.07 11.11 11.06
N ILE A 571 -31.73 11.22 11.12
CA ILE A 571 -30.98 11.42 12.37
C ILE A 571 -30.39 12.85 12.47
N LEU A 572 -29.58 13.26 11.50
CA LEU A 572 -28.79 14.50 11.56
C LEU A 572 -29.61 15.69 11.04
N GLU A 573 -29.41 16.88 11.63
CA GLU A 573 -30.07 18.08 11.14
C GLU A 573 -29.49 18.48 9.77
N PRO A 574 -30.31 18.95 8.82
CA PRO A 574 -29.85 19.30 7.47
C PRO A 574 -28.90 20.50 7.51
N GLY A 575 -27.92 20.49 6.60
CA GLY A 575 -26.94 21.57 6.51
C GLY A 575 -26.18 21.55 5.16
N PRO A 576 -25.19 22.44 4.98
CA PRO A 576 -24.47 22.55 3.72
C PRO A 576 -23.78 21.22 3.36
N SER A 577 -24.04 20.74 2.14
CA SER A 577 -23.47 19.51 1.60
C SER A 577 -22.77 19.76 0.26
N ARG A 578 -21.62 19.11 0.05
CA ARG A 578 -20.84 19.15 -1.19
C ARG A 578 -20.36 17.74 -1.54
N THR A 579 -20.43 17.39 -2.82
CA THR A 579 -19.90 16.13 -3.35
C THR A 579 -18.59 16.40 -4.07
N PHE A 580 -17.62 15.50 -3.87
CA PHE A 580 -16.29 15.55 -4.46
C PHE A 580 -16.06 14.23 -5.23
N GLU A 581 -15.99 14.28 -6.56
CA GLU A 581 -15.74 13.07 -7.37
C GLU A 581 -14.32 12.50 -7.18
N ASN A 582 -13.37 13.35 -6.83
CA ASN A 582 -12.06 12.97 -6.29
C ASN A 582 -11.92 13.60 -4.90
N GLY A 583 -12.43 12.92 -3.86
CA GLY A 583 -12.30 13.41 -2.49
C GLY A 583 -10.92 13.10 -1.91
N TYR A 584 -10.53 11.82 -1.92
CA TYR A 584 -9.23 11.38 -1.43
C TYR A 584 -8.77 10.10 -2.14
N ARG A 585 -7.49 9.77 -1.99
CA ARG A 585 -6.92 8.52 -2.47
C ARG A 585 -7.01 7.43 -1.39
N ALA A 586 -7.82 6.40 -1.65
CA ALA A 586 -8.01 5.27 -0.75
C ALA A 586 -6.77 4.37 -0.65
N ARG A 587 -6.76 3.46 0.33
CA ARG A 587 -5.60 2.59 0.60
C ARG A 587 -5.20 1.65 -0.54
N ASP A 588 -6.14 1.29 -1.42
CA ASP A 588 -5.90 0.45 -2.58
C ASP A 588 -5.17 1.21 -3.71
N GLY A 589 -5.15 2.54 -3.62
CA GLY A 589 -4.51 3.43 -4.57
C GLY A 589 -5.47 4.25 -5.42
N LEU A 590 -6.78 3.96 -5.39
CA LEU A 590 -7.78 4.61 -6.24
C LEU A 590 -8.33 5.89 -5.61
N PHE A 591 -8.84 6.80 -6.44
CA PHE A 591 -9.59 7.96 -5.96
C PHE A 591 -11.00 7.55 -5.51
N MET A 592 -11.39 8.03 -4.33
CA MET A 592 -12.68 7.80 -3.71
C MET A 592 -13.56 9.05 -3.86
N PRO A 593 -14.72 8.93 -4.54
CA PRO A 593 -15.76 9.95 -4.47
C PRO A 593 -16.38 10.01 -3.07
N THR A 594 -16.57 11.22 -2.54
CA THR A 594 -17.13 11.44 -1.19
C THR A 594 -18.17 12.55 -1.19
N LYS A 595 -19.29 12.32 -0.51
CA LYS A 595 -20.27 13.36 -0.13
C LYS A 595 -19.95 13.83 1.29
N VAL A 596 -19.81 15.13 1.49
CA VAL A 596 -19.65 15.73 2.82
C VAL A 596 -20.89 16.54 3.17
N GLN A 597 -21.29 16.53 4.44
CA GLN A 597 -22.30 17.43 4.99
C GLN A 597 -21.85 17.90 6.38
N THR A 598 -22.12 19.16 6.73
CA THR A 598 -21.87 19.68 8.07
C THR A 598 -23.16 20.27 8.63
N GLY A 599 -23.27 20.31 9.96
CA GLY A 599 -24.48 20.76 10.64
C GLY A 599 -24.43 20.47 12.13
N PHE A 600 -25.60 20.39 12.76
CA PHE A 600 -25.73 20.07 14.18
C PHE A 600 -26.56 18.79 14.39
N TYR A 601 -26.33 18.12 15.52
CA TYR A 601 -27.14 17.02 15.99
C TYR A 601 -27.42 17.27 17.47
N LYS A 602 -28.67 17.64 17.80
CA LYS A 602 -29.10 18.02 19.16
C LYS A 602 -28.18 19.09 19.77
N GLY A 603 -27.78 20.07 18.94
CA GLY A 603 -26.88 21.17 19.31
C GLY A 603 -25.38 20.85 19.29
N MET A 604 -24.97 19.60 19.06
CA MET A 604 -23.56 19.24 18.90
C MET A 604 -23.14 19.32 17.42
N PRO A 605 -22.05 20.03 17.05
CA PRO A 605 -21.63 20.10 15.66
C PRO A 605 -21.14 18.74 15.13
N TYR A 606 -21.45 18.46 13.86
CA TYR A 606 -20.98 17.28 13.15
C TYR A 606 -20.37 17.59 11.79
N VAL A 607 -19.45 16.72 11.36
CA VAL A 607 -19.00 16.57 9.98
C VAL A 607 -19.29 15.14 9.54
N PHE A 608 -20.14 14.97 8.54
CA PHE A 608 -20.46 13.70 7.90
C PHE A 608 -19.64 13.54 6.61
N VAL A 609 -19.06 12.37 6.40
CA VAL A 609 -18.39 11.96 5.16
C VAL A 609 -18.92 10.60 4.71
N GLY A 610 -19.76 10.61 3.68
CA GLY A 610 -20.25 9.40 3.01
C GLY A 610 -19.33 9.04 1.84
N LYS A 611 -18.67 7.89 1.90
CA LYS A 611 -17.89 7.37 0.76
C LYS A 611 -18.81 6.70 -0.25
N ARG A 612 -18.47 6.77 -1.54
CA ARG A 612 -19.24 6.08 -2.59
C ARG A 612 -19.04 4.56 -2.57
N TYR A 613 -17.83 4.09 -2.29
CA TYR A 613 -17.48 2.66 -2.28
C TYR A 613 -16.93 2.22 -0.91
N ASN A 614 -17.22 0.97 -0.52
CA ASN A 614 -16.68 0.32 0.67
C ASN A 614 -15.18 -0.02 0.48
N GLN A 615 -14.33 0.37 1.45
CA GLN A 615 -12.90 0.04 1.53
C GLN A 615 -12.48 -0.52 2.91
N GLY A 616 -13.46 -0.92 3.72
CA GLY A 616 -13.32 -1.41 5.09
C GLY A 616 -13.14 -0.29 6.14
N LYS A 617 -13.58 -0.57 7.38
CA LYS A 617 -13.40 0.27 8.59
C LYS A 617 -12.00 0.89 8.68
N ARG A 618 -10.95 0.12 8.41
CA ARG A 618 -9.56 0.58 8.48
C ARG A 618 -9.24 1.69 7.46
N ASP A 619 -9.93 1.77 6.32
CA ASP A 619 -9.76 2.88 5.37
C ASP A 619 -10.43 4.15 5.91
N SER A 620 -11.60 4.03 6.55
CA SER A 620 -12.24 5.14 7.28
C SER A 620 -11.37 5.65 8.43
N LEU A 621 -10.69 4.75 9.16
CA LEU A 621 -9.70 5.12 10.18
C LEU A 621 -8.47 5.81 9.56
N CYS A 622 -7.95 5.33 8.41
CA CYS A 622 -6.87 6.02 7.70
C CYS A 622 -7.29 7.42 7.23
N PHE A 623 -8.49 7.57 6.66
CA PHE A 623 -9.07 8.84 6.23
C PHE A 623 -9.13 9.82 7.41
N ALA A 624 -9.89 9.49 8.46
CA ALA A 624 -10.12 10.41 9.56
C ALA A 624 -8.83 10.77 10.32
N ARG A 625 -7.95 9.78 10.54
CA ARG A 625 -6.69 10.01 11.26
C ARG A 625 -5.71 10.83 10.42
N SER A 626 -5.48 10.48 9.16
CA SER A 626 -4.55 11.26 8.31
C SER A 626 -5.06 12.68 8.09
N PHE A 627 -6.38 12.88 7.99
CA PHE A 627 -6.98 14.20 7.89
C PHE A 627 -6.57 15.08 9.09
N ILE A 628 -6.82 14.60 10.30
CA ILE A 628 -6.51 15.32 11.55
C ILE A 628 -4.99 15.59 11.65
N TYR A 629 -4.15 14.65 11.19
CA TYR A 629 -2.69 14.84 11.17
C TYR A 629 -2.25 15.95 10.21
N HIS A 630 -2.68 15.90 8.95
CA HIS A 630 -2.29 16.90 7.95
C HIS A 630 -2.93 18.26 8.23
N TYR A 631 -4.14 18.29 8.82
CA TYR A 631 -4.76 19.50 9.34
C TYR A 631 -3.88 20.14 10.43
N GLN A 632 -3.25 19.32 11.27
CA GLN A 632 -2.37 19.79 12.33
C GLN A 632 -0.97 20.23 11.85
N VAL A 633 -0.40 19.54 10.87
CA VAL A 633 0.96 19.80 10.34
C VAL A 633 0.88 20.57 9.00
N ARG A 634 -0.17 21.37 8.82
CA ARG A 634 -0.44 22.11 7.59
C ARG A 634 0.68 23.11 7.27
N SER A 635 1.39 22.87 6.18
CA SER A 635 2.35 23.80 5.58
C SER A 635 2.27 23.72 4.05
N ALA A 636 2.88 24.67 3.35
CA ALA A 636 2.77 24.74 1.89
C ALA A 636 3.44 23.53 1.21
N ASN A 637 2.74 22.92 0.24
CA ASN A 637 3.17 21.77 -0.55
C ASN A 637 3.34 20.44 0.21
N VAL A 638 2.66 20.24 1.35
CA VAL A 638 2.59 18.90 1.98
C VAL A 638 1.81 17.94 1.09
N MET A 639 2.39 16.77 0.82
CA MET A 639 1.78 15.72 0.01
C MET A 639 0.83 14.86 0.86
N THR A 640 -0.49 15.00 0.68
CA THR A 640 -1.52 14.29 1.45
C THR A 640 -2.28 13.27 0.59
N MET A 641 -3.16 12.49 1.21
CA MET A 641 -4.10 11.64 0.48
C MET A 641 -5.34 12.40 -0.01
N PHE A 642 -5.57 13.64 0.44
CA PHE A 642 -6.79 14.41 0.21
C PHE A 642 -6.64 15.35 -0.99
N ASN A 643 -7.75 15.53 -1.70
CA ASN A 643 -7.89 16.64 -2.63
C ASN A 643 -7.96 17.98 -1.86
N ASN A 644 -7.38 19.05 -2.42
CA ASN A 644 -7.32 20.35 -1.73
C ASN A 644 -8.72 20.90 -1.40
N ASP A 645 -9.68 20.82 -2.33
CA ASP A 645 -11.05 21.30 -2.12
C ASP A 645 -11.77 20.56 -0.98
N LEU A 646 -11.59 19.24 -0.89
CA LEU A 646 -12.14 18.44 0.22
C LEU A 646 -11.48 18.83 1.54
N PHE A 647 -10.16 18.99 1.51
CA PHE A 647 -9.34 19.27 2.67
C PHE A 647 -9.67 20.65 3.26
N GLU A 648 -9.83 21.67 2.40
CA GLU A 648 -10.29 23.00 2.80
C GLU A 648 -11.73 23.00 3.29
N TYR A 649 -12.64 22.26 2.66
CA TYR A 649 -14.04 22.23 3.07
C TYR A 649 -14.22 21.69 4.50
N ILE A 650 -13.59 20.54 4.81
CA ILE A 650 -13.63 19.98 6.17
C ILE A 650 -12.79 20.83 7.15
N GLY A 651 -11.65 21.38 6.71
CA GLY A 651 -10.80 22.23 7.55
C GLY A 651 -11.49 23.52 7.99
N ASN A 652 -12.25 24.16 7.10
CA ASN A 652 -13.08 25.32 7.44
C ASN A 652 -14.18 24.95 8.46
N ALA A 653 -14.84 23.80 8.31
CA ALA A 653 -15.84 23.34 9.26
C ALA A 653 -15.25 23.12 10.67
N PHE A 654 -14.05 22.55 10.78
CA PHE A 654 -13.36 22.41 12.07
C PHE A 654 -13.00 23.77 12.69
N MET A 655 -12.51 24.74 11.92
CA MET A 655 -12.25 26.09 12.47
C MET A 655 -13.54 26.81 12.91
N GLN A 656 -14.63 26.71 12.15
CA GLN A 656 -15.95 27.26 12.51
C GLN A 656 -16.51 26.68 13.82
N HIS A 657 -16.07 25.50 14.24
CA HIS A 657 -16.46 24.85 15.50
C HIS A 657 -15.38 24.95 16.60
N GLY A 658 -14.42 25.88 16.47
CA GLY A 658 -13.38 26.16 17.48
C GLY A 658 -12.24 25.13 17.55
N LEU A 659 -12.12 24.25 16.55
CA LEU A 659 -11.09 23.21 16.45
C LEU A 659 -9.90 23.66 15.58
N GLU A 660 -9.35 24.85 15.83
CA GLU A 660 -8.13 25.35 15.15
C GLU A 660 -6.91 24.42 15.30
N HIS A 661 -6.86 23.75 16.45
CA HIS A 661 -5.91 22.73 16.89
C HIS A 661 -6.71 21.52 17.39
N ILE A 662 -6.25 20.29 17.11
CA ILE A 662 -6.88 19.05 17.58
C ILE A 662 -5.82 18.24 18.33
N GLU A 663 -6.06 17.98 19.61
CA GLU A 663 -5.12 17.29 20.49
C GLU A 663 -5.42 15.79 20.62
N TYR A 664 -6.70 15.42 20.62
CA TYR A 664 -7.12 14.03 20.73
C TYR A 664 -8.19 13.63 19.72
N LEU A 665 -8.17 12.34 19.38
CA LEU A 665 -9.24 11.63 18.69
C LEU A 665 -9.86 10.65 19.67
N VAL A 666 -11.16 10.79 19.92
CA VAL A 666 -11.98 9.77 20.57
C VAL A 666 -12.48 8.84 19.46
N GLY A 667 -12.19 7.54 19.58
CA GLY A 667 -12.67 6.51 18.67
C GLY A 667 -13.74 5.65 19.33
N MET A 668 -14.84 5.45 18.60
CA MET A 668 -16.01 4.67 18.98
C MET A 668 -16.46 3.83 17.78
N ASP A 669 -17.17 2.71 18.01
CA ASP A 669 -17.80 1.92 16.94
C ASP A 669 -19.31 2.19 16.93
N ALA A 670 -19.96 2.12 15.76
CA ALA A 670 -21.35 2.53 15.56
C ALA A 670 -22.43 1.60 16.18
N ASP A 671 -22.00 0.52 16.84
CA ASP A 671 -22.79 -0.45 17.62
C ASP A 671 -22.46 -0.41 19.12
N THR A 672 -21.84 0.69 19.58
CA THR A 672 -21.35 0.88 20.96
C THR A 672 -22.15 1.97 21.70
N VAL A 673 -22.17 1.93 23.03
CA VAL A 673 -22.75 2.99 23.87
C VAL A 673 -21.73 3.39 24.94
N PHE A 674 -21.40 4.68 25.06
CA PHE A 674 -20.52 5.18 26.13
C PHE A 674 -21.28 5.45 27.43
N ASP A 675 -20.68 5.07 28.56
CA ASP A 675 -21.10 5.57 29.88
C ASP A 675 -20.88 7.09 29.96
N GLN A 676 -21.69 7.80 30.75
CA GLN A 676 -21.71 9.26 30.83
C GLN A 676 -20.36 9.91 31.20
N PHE A 677 -19.42 9.17 31.80
CA PHE A 677 -18.08 9.70 32.13
C PHE A 677 -16.95 9.05 31.32
N CYS A 678 -17.26 8.35 30.22
CA CYS A 678 -16.30 7.58 29.44
C CYS A 678 -15.14 8.44 28.91
N ILE A 679 -15.44 9.50 28.15
CA ILE A 679 -14.41 10.36 27.55
C ILE A 679 -13.59 11.07 28.66
N TRP A 680 -14.27 11.59 29.68
CA TRP A 680 -13.64 12.26 30.81
C TRP A 680 -12.61 11.39 31.53
N GLU A 681 -12.93 10.12 31.82
CA GLU A 681 -12.00 9.21 32.51
C GLU A 681 -10.83 8.77 31.62
N MET A 682 -10.99 8.74 30.28
CA MET A 682 -9.86 8.55 29.35
C MET A 682 -8.92 9.76 29.34
N ILE A 683 -9.48 10.98 29.30
CA ILE A 683 -8.70 12.24 29.38
C ILE A 683 -7.94 12.31 30.71
N ARG A 684 -8.57 11.92 31.83
CA ARG A 684 -7.89 11.85 33.13
C ARG A 684 -6.76 10.82 33.17
N GLU A 685 -6.87 9.69 32.49
CA GLU A 685 -5.78 8.71 32.44
C GLU A 685 -4.61 9.22 31.57
N ILE A 686 -4.87 9.86 30.42
CA ILE A 686 -3.79 10.34 29.53
C ILE A 686 -2.98 11.49 30.17
N ARG A 687 -3.64 12.39 30.92
CA ARG A 687 -2.99 13.48 31.69
C ARG A 687 -2.00 13.00 32.78
N LYS A 688 -2.06 11.73 33.22
CA LYS A 688 -1.18 11.20 34.30
C LYS A 688 0.28 11.05 33.90
N ASN A 689 0.59 10.99 32.60
CA ASN A 689 1.95 10.76 32.12
C ASN A 689 2.12 11.28 30.68
N PRO A 690 3.00 12.27 30.44
CA PRO A 690 3.18 12.88 29.11
C PRO A 690 3.75 11.93 28.04
N LYS A 691 4.21 10.72 28.42
CA LYS A 691 4.61 9.67 27.47
C LYS A 691 3.42 8.92 26.87
N LEU A 692 2.21 9.06 27.44
CA LEU A 692 1.01 8.40 26.95
C LEU A 692 0.53 9.07 25.65
N VAL A 693 0.32 8.24 24.62
CA VAL A 693 -0.22 8.67 23.31
C VAL A 693 -1.52 7.96 22.95
N GLY A 694 -1.94 6.96 23.74
CA GLY A 694 -3.21 6.26 23.56
C GLY A 694 -3.70 5.67 24.88
N VAL A 695 -5.01 5.78 25.12
CA VAL A 695 -5.72 5.19 26.25
C VAL A 695 -6.89 4.38 25.71
N CYS A 696 -7.06 3.14 26.15
CA CYS A 696 -8.28 2.37 25.91
C CYS A 696 -9.21 2.37 27.13
N GLY A 697 -10.52 2.35 26.91
CA GLY A 697 -11.49 2.17 27.98
C GLY A 697 -11.63 0.71 28.43
N HIS A 698 -12.63 0.50 29.28
CA HIS A 698 -13.16 -0.79 29.66
C HIS A 698 -14.37 -1.14 28.78
N VAL A 699 -14.22 -2.18 27.97
CA VAL A 699 -15.29 -2.72 27.13
C VAL A 699 -16.15 -3.67 27.97
N CYS A 700 -17.43 -3.35 28.04
CA CYS A 700 -18.51 -4.07 28.70
C CYS A 700 -19.43 -4.71 27.65
N VAL A 701 -20.23 -5.68 28.09
CA VAL A 701 -21.31 -6.28 27.30
C VAL A 701 -22.58 -5.46 27.48
N ASP A 702 -23.22 -5.07 26.38
CA ASP A 702 -24.65 -4.74 26.38
C ASP A 702 -25.44 -6.05 26.27
N TYR A 703 -26.46 -6.20 27.12
CA TYR A 703 -27.32 -7.38 27.16
C TYR A 703 -28.56 -7.23 26.25
N ASP A 704 -28.81 -6.04 25.68
CA ASP A 704 -29.88 -5.77 24.70
C ASP A 704 -31.25 -6.34 25.16
N GLY A 705 -31.59 -6.08 26.43
CA GLY A 705 -32.80 -6.58 27.09
C GLY A 705 -32.71 -8.01 27.68
N SER A 706 -31.81 -8.85 27.19
CA SER A 706 -31.64 -10.25 27.66
C SER A 706 -30.53 -10.38 28.71
N ASN A 707 -30.82 -9.92 29.93
CA ASN A 707 -29.87 -9.80 31.04
C ASN A 707 -29.14 -11.11 31.47
N TRP A 708 -29.55 -12.28 30.97
CA TRP A 708 -28.95 -13.57 31.33
C TRP A 708 -28.58 -14.44 30.11
N GLY A 709 -28.48 -13.86 28.91
CA GLY A 709 -28.06 -14.56 27.70
C GLY A 709 -26.68 -15.22 27.85
N LEU A 710 -26.58 -16.54 27.59
CA LEU A 710 -25.36 -17.32 27.82
C LEU A 710 -24.13 -16.79 27.06
N TRP A 711 -24.31 -16.34 25.81
CA TRP A 711 -23.25 -15.70 25.02
C TRP A 711 -22.76 -14.40 25.66
N SER A 712 -23.70 -13.57 26.10
CA SER A 712 -23.43 -12.30 26.79
C SER A 712 -22.66 -12.53 28.10
N LEU A 713 -23.05 -13.53 28.89
CA LEU A 713 -22.34 -13.93 30.12
C LEU A 713 -20.91 -14.46 29.84
N TYR A 714 -20.75 -15.33 28.85
CA TYR A 714 -19.43 -15.85 28.44
C TYR A 714 -18.49 -14.72 28.00
N GLN A 715 -18.97 -13.84 27.11
CA GLN A 715 -18.20 -12.72 26.56
C GLN A 715 -17.84 -11.69 27.64
N SER A 716 -18.77 -11.42 28.57
CA SER A 716 -18.56 -10.51 29.71
C SER A 716 -17.40 -10.95 30.60
N VAL A 717 -17.29 -12.26 30.87
CA VAL A 717 -16.19 -12.82 31.66
C VAL A 717 -14.87 -12.75 30.90
N GLU A 718 -14.84 -13.14 29.62
CA GLU A 718 -13.62 -13.11 28.82
C GLU A 718 -13.05 -11.69 28.66
N TYR A 719 -13.93 -10.71 28.41
CA TYR A 719 -13.59 -9.29 28.40
C TYR A 719 -13.01 -8.86 29.75
N SER A 720 -13.66 -9.21 30.85
CA SER A 720 -13.24 -8.83 32.20
C SER A 720 -11.91 -9.47 32.61
N GLN A 721 -11.67 -10.74 32.25
CA GLN A 721 -10.41 -11.46 32.48
C GLN A 721 -9.26 -10.81 31.69
N THR A 722 -9.44 -10.60 30.39
CA THR A 722 -8.41 -10.05 29.49
C THR A 722 -8.03 -8.62 29.89
N GLN A 723 -9.02 -7.83 30.29
CA GLN A 723 -8.82 -6.45 30.73
C GLN A 723 -8.25 -6.36 32.15
N GLY A 724 -8.81 -7.12 33.09
CA GLY A 724 -8.40 -7.10 34.50
C GLY A 724 -7.03 -7.74 34.78
N LEU A 725 -6.54 -8.64 33.91
CA LEU A 725 -5.21 -9.23 34.03
C LEU A 725 -4.22 -8.65 33.00
N ARG A 726 -4.33 -9.04 31.72
CA ARG A 726 -3.27 -8.77 30.73
C ARG A 726 -3.15 -7.29 30.39
N ARG A 727 -4.26 -6.61 30.07
CA ARG A 727 -4.22 -5.16 29.77
C ARG A 727 -3.89 -4.33 31.02
N LEU A 728 -4.36 -4.72 32.21
CA LEU A 728 -3.99 -4.04 33.45
C LEU A 728 -2.48 -4.16 33.76
N PHE A 729 -1.88 -5.36 33.61
CA PHE A 729 -0.42 -5.53 33.70
C PHE A 729 0.29 -4.62 32.70
N GLN A 730 -0.12 -4.65 31.43
CA GLN A 730 0.47 -3.83 30.39
C GLN A 730 0.33 -2.32 30.66
N SER A 731 -0.78 -1.87 31.24
CA SER A 731 -1.02 -0.47 31.55
C SER A 731 -0.26 0.02 32.79
N ARG A 732 0.01 -0.84 33.78
CA ARG A 732 0.60 -0.43 35.07
C ARG A 732 2.10 -0.75 35.17
N ILE A 733 2.56 -1.80 34.50
CA ILE A 733 3.93 -2.31 34.62
C ILE A 733 4.78 -1.95 33.39
N THR A 734 4.33 -2.28 32.17
CA THR A 734 5.14 -2.06 30.95
C THR A 734 4.87 -0.72 30.25
N GLY A 735 3.66 -0.17 30.40
CA GLY A 735 3.16 0.97 29.63
C GLY A 735 2.95 0.64 28.15
N LYS A 736 2.65 -0.63 27.83
CA LYS A 736 2.55 -1.18 26.48
C LYS A 736 1.26 -1.99 26.29
N VAL A 737 0.11 -1.32 26.37
CA VAL A 737 -1.17 -1.97 26.06
C VAL A 737 -1.22 -2.24 24.55
N ASN A 738 -1.11 -3.52 24.16
CA ASN A 738 -0.93 -3.96 22.77
C ASN A 738 -2.22 -3.92 21.91
N CYS A 739 -3.34 -3.46 22.48
CA CYS A 739 -4.64 -3.40 21.80
C CYS A 739 -5.37 -2.13 22.23
N LEU A 740 -5.58 -1.22 21.29
CA LEU A 740 -6.47 -0.07 21.42
C LEU A 740 -7.76 -0.43 20.67
N PRO A 741 -8.82 -0.84 21.37
CA PRO A 741 -10.03 -1.36 20.73
C PRO A 741 -10.74 -0.23 19.97
N GLY A 742 -11.24 -0.55 18.77
CA GLY A 742 -11.96 0.37 17.89
C GLY A 742 -13.06 1.11 18.63
N CYS A 743 -13.86 0.34 19.39
CA CYS A 743 -15.05 0.77 20.09
C CYS A 743 -14.84 1.74 21.26
N CYS A 744 -13.64 1.85 21.87
CA CYS A 744 -13.45 2.74 23.02
C CYS A 744 -11.97 3.11 23.23
N GLN A 745 -11.55 4.21 22.61
CA GLN A 745 -10.17 4.69 22.68
C GLN A 745 -10.07 6.22 22.62
N LEU A 746 -9.05 6.76 23.28
CA LEU A 746 -8.58 8.15 23.16
C LEU A 746 -7.14 8.11 22.65
N ILE A 747 -6.88 8.69 21.48
CA ILE A 747 -5.54 8.72 20.86
C ILE A 747 -5.08 10.17 20.74
N LYS A 748 -3.88 10.48 21.21
CA LYS A 748 -3.25 11.79 21.03
C LYS A 748 -2.83 11.98 19.58
N VAL A 749 -3.10 13.16 19.02
CA VAL A 749 -2.58 13.60 17.72
C VAL A 749 -1.09 13.91 17.89
N ASP A 750 -0.26 12.94 17.54
CA ASP A 750 1.20 12.97 17.68
C ASP A 750 1.83 12.26 16.48
N GLN A 751 3.06 12.63 16.10
CA GLN A 751 3.78 11.93 15.02
C GLN A 751 3.86 10.41 15.28
N ALA A 752 3.94 9.98 16.55
CA ALA A 752 4.05 8.58 16.92
C ALA A 752 2.79 7.75 16.65
N THR A 753 1.62 8.38 16.58
CA THR A 753 0.29 7.76 16.45
C THR A 753 -0.35 8.07 15.11
N PHE A 754 -0.11 9.26 14.56
CA PHE A 754 -0.78 9.82 13.39
C PHE A 754 0.15 10.12 12.21
N GLY A 755 1.48 10.01 12.37
CA GLY A 755 2.43 10.32 11.30
C GLY A 755 2.31 9.41 10.07
N ASP A 756 2.74 9.90 8.91
CA ASP A 756 2.57 9.20 7.62
C ASP A 756 3.24 7.82 7.57
N GLU A 757 4.40 7.62 8.19
CA GLU A 757 5.02 6.29 8.32
C GLU A 757 4.13 5.32 9.14
N VAL A 758 3.45 5.84 10.17
CA VAL A 758 2.56 5.05 11.03
C VAL A 758 1.27 4.72 10.30
N LEU A 759 0.59 5.74 9.75
CA LEU A 759 -0.75 5.61 9.17
C LEU A 759 -0.77 5.15 7.72
N ARG A 760 0.04 5.74 6.83
CA ARG A 760 -0.05 5.53 5.38
C ARG A 760 0.83 4.38 4.92
N GLU A 761 2.07 4.31 5.42
CA GLU A 761 3.00 3.26 5.00
C GLU A 761 2.75 1.90 5.69
N ARG A 762 2.42 1.91 6.99
CA ARG A 762 2.35 0.68 7.81
C ARG A 762 0.92 0.26 8.18
N PHE A 763 0.15 1.10 8.86
CA PHE A 763 -1.22 0.77 9.29
C PHE A 763 -2.16 0.62 8.08
N GLY A 764 -2.04 1.54 7.12
CA GLY A 764 -2.85 1.60 5.91
C GLY A 764 -2.49 0.58 4.82
N TYR A 765 -1.40 -0.18 4.97
CA TYR A 765 -0.90 -1.13 3.98
C TYR A 765 -1.99 -2.08 3.46
N CYS A 766 -2.19 -2.09 2.14
CA CYS A 766 -3.09 -3.01 1.46
C CYS A 766 -2.31 -4.26 1.00
N PRO A 767 -2.68 -5.48 1.44
CA PRO A 767 -2.00 -6.72 1.04
C PRO A 767 -2.01 -6.93 -0.48
N LYS A 768 -0.88 -7.37 -1.03
CA LYS A 768 -0.71 -7.70 -2.45
C LYS A 768 -0.99 -9.17 -2.71
N PRO A 769 -1.35 -9.58 -3.94
CA PRO A 769 -1.61 -11.00 -4.28
C PRO A 769 -0.50 -11.99 -3.88
N ASN A 770 0.76 -11.55 -3.88
CA ASN A 770 1.93 -12.38 -3.59
C ASN A 770 2.42 -12.27 -2.12
N ASP A 771 1.70 -11.56 -1.25
CA ASP A 771 2.08 -11.45 0.15
C ASP A 771 1.81 -12.75 0.92
N ILE A 772 2.50 -12.93 2.05
CA ILE A 772 2.29 -14.08 2.93
C ILE A 772 1.02 -13.95 3.77
N MET A 773 0.45 -15.08 4.20
CA MET A 773 -0.74 -15.18 5.06
C MET A 773 -0.72 -14.20 6.24
N THR A 774 0.44 -14.05 6.91
CA THR A 774 0.67 -13.09 8.00
C THR A 774 0.34 -11.65 7.61
N MET A 775 0.72 -11.21 6.40
CA MET A 775 0.45 -9.86 5.89
C MET A 775 -1.02 -9.72 5.48
N HIS A 776 -1.64 -10.73 4.88
CA HIS A 776 -3.07 -10.71 4.57
C HIS A 776 -3.94 -10.65 5.85
N ILE A 777 -3.63 -11.43 6.88
CA ILE A 777 -4.30 -11.35 8.18
C ILE A 777 -4.06 -9.98 8.83
N MET A 778 -2.82 -9.49 8.84
CA MET A 778 -2.50 -8.16 9.39
C MET A 778 -3.15 -7.00 8.63
N GLY A 779 -3.39 -7.13 7.31
CA GLY A 779 -4.08 -6.12 6.51
C GLY A 779 -5.58 -6.06 6.78
N ASN A 780 -6.21 -7.20 7.08
CA ASN A 780 -7.67 -7.32 7.11
C ASN A 780 -8.29 -7.44 8.52
N TYR A 781 -7.60 -8.06 9.50
CA TYR A 781 -8.23 -8.53 10.75
C TYR A 781 -7.62 -7.97 12.06
N SER A 782 -6.61 -7.10 11.99
CA SER A 782 -5.82 -6.69 13.16
C SER A 782 -5.71 -5.18 13.37
N GLU A 783 -6.70 -4.37 12.98
CA GLU A 783 -6.60 -2.89 13.04
C GLU A 783 -6.33 -2.37 14.47
N ASP A 784 -7.02 -2.91 15.46
CA ASP A 784 -6.93 -2.46 16.86
C ASP A 784 -5.58 -2.79 17.53
N SER A 785 -4.90 -3.86 17.09
CA SER A 785 -3.62 -4.32 17.67
C SER A 785 -2.39 -3.88 16.86
N ILE A 786 -2.51 -3.80 15.53
CA ILE A 786 -1.39 -3.42 14.66
C ILE A 786 -0.97 -1.97 14.86
N HIS A 787 -1.91 -1.07 15.17
CA HIS A 787 -1.58 0.34 15.43
C HIS A 787 -0.66 0.47 16.66
N ALA A 788 -0.99 -0.20 17.76
CA ALA A 788 -0.16 -0.27 18.96
C ALA A 788 1.22 -0.88 18.68
N SER A 789 1.28 -1.99 17.92
CA SER A 789 2.58 -2.64 17.61
C SER A 789 3.48 -1.78 16.70
N ILE A 790 2.91 -0.96 15.82
CA ILE A 790 3.66 0.04 15.03
C ILE A 790 4.19 1.16 15.94
N ILE A 791 3.35 1.73 16.81
CA ILE A 791 3.74 2.79 17.77
C ILE A 791 4.94 2.33 18.61
N PHE A 792 4.90 1.12 19.17
CA PHE A 792 5.99 0.62 20.02
C PHE A 792 7.26 0.25 19.26
N SER A 793 7.14 -0.10 17.99
CA SER A 793 8.28 -0.46 17.15
C SER A 793 9.06 0.78 16.69
N LEU A 794 8.34 1.83 16.27
CA LEU A 794 8.94 3.09 15.79
C LEU A 794 9.28 4.06 16.93
N PHE A 795 8.46 4.10 17.98
CA PHE A 795 8.60 5.04 19.08
C PHE A 795 8.65 4.32 20.45
N PRO A 796 9.72 3.55 20.75
CA PRO A 796 9.81 2.75 21.98
C PRO A 796 9.61 3.52 23.29
N LYS A 797 9.89 4.82 23.31
CA LYS A 797 9.70 5.71 24.47
C LYS A 797 8.24 6.10 24.74
N ARG A 798 7.33 5.97 23.76
CA ARG A 798 5.90 6.27 23.91
C ARG A 798 5.17 5.11 24.58
N GLN A 799 4.09 5.42 25.29
CA GLN A 799 3.34 4.46 26.10
C GLN A 799 1.85 4.51 25.77
N THR A 800 1.14 3.43 26.08
CA THR A 800 -0.32 3.38 26.11
C THR A 800 -0.81 2.83 27.45
N ALA A 801 -2.03 3.17 27.83
CA ALA A 801 -2.63 2.79 29.11
C ALA A 801 -4.10 2.37 28.96
N GLN A 802 -4.68 1.90 30.06
CA GLN A 802 -6.09 1.54 30.17
C GLN A 802 -6.79 2.32 31.28
N ALA A 803 -7.90 2.97 30.93
CA ALA A 803 -8.80 3.66 31.86
C ALA A 803 -9.97 2.73 32.23
N LEU A 804 -9.81 1.90 33.27
CA LEU A 804 -10.86 0.96 33.70
C LEU A 804 -12.18 1.63 34.16
N ARG A 805 -12.15 2.95 34.43
CA ARG A 805 -13.33 3.76 34.77
C ARG A 805 -14.09 4.27 33.54
N ALA A 806 -13.44 4.35 32.38
CA ALA A 806 -14.09 4.76 31.14
C ALA A 806 -14.81 3.55 30.54
N LYS A 807 -16.13 3.44 30.72
CA LYS A 807 -16.90 2.26 30.29
C LYS A 807 -17.60 2.50 28.95
N ALA A 808 -17.56 1.49 28.09
CA ALA A 808 -18.31 1.42 26.84
C ALA A 808 -18.99 0.04 26.72
N PHE A 809 -20.25 0.01 26.28
CA PHE A 809 -21.07 -1.18 26.17
C PHE A 809 -21.21 -1.58 24.69
N THR A 810 -21.00 -2.85 24.37
CA THR A 810 -21.03 -3.38 23.00
C THR A 810 -21.95 -4.60 22.90
N ILE A 811 -22.71 -4.70 21.83
CA ILE A 811 -23.62 -5.82 21.58
C ILE A 811 -22.83 -7.10 21.28
N VAL A 812 -23.32 -8.25 21.77
CA VAL A 812 -22.66 -9.56 21.65
C VAL A 812 -23.38 -10.44 20.64
N PRO A 813 -22.67 -11.17 19.74
CA PRO A 813 -23.32 -12.05 18.77
C PRO A 813 -24.03 -13.22 19.45
N GLN A 814 -25.36 -13.28 19.29
CA GLN A 814 -26.21 -14.34 19.84
C GLN A 814 -26.24 -15.61 18.97
N ASN A 815 -25.76 -15.53 17.72
CA ASN A 815 -25.78 -16.61 16.75
C ASN A 815 -24.40 -17.29 16.64
N TRP A 816 -24.37 -18.63 16.73
CA TRP A 816 -23.13 -19.44 16.70
C TRP A 816 -22.23 -19.17 15.49
N THR A 817 -22.80 -19.05 14.29
CA THR A 817 -22.05 -18.77 13.05
C THR A 817 -21.42 -17.36 13.06
N VAL A 818 -22.13 -16.38 13.63
CA VAL A 818 -21.65 -15.01 13.78
C VAL A 818 -20.55 -14.94 14.85
N PHE A 819 -20.74 -15.64 15.97
CA PHE A 819 -19.75 -15.80 17.03
C PHE A 819 -18.44 -16.38 16.47
N LEU A 820 -18.50 -17.50 15.74
CA LEU A 820 -17.32 -18.10 15.11
C LEU A 820 -16.65 -17.18 14.08
N SER A 821 -17.41 -16.43 13.28
CA SER A 821 -16.84 -15.42 12.35
C SER A 821 -16.14 -14.27 13.08
N GLN A 822 -16.69 -13.77 14.19
CA GLN A 822 -16.03 -12.79 15.05
C GLN A 822 -14.75 -13.37 15.66
N ARG A 823 -14.82 -14.59 16.21
CA ARG A 823 -13.67 -15.21 16.89
C ARG A 823 -12.55 -15.63 15.94
N LYS A 824 -12.85 -16.04 14.70
CA LYS A 824 -11.86 -16.23 13.62
C LYS A 824 -10.98 -14.98 13.46
N ARG A 825 -11.62 -13.83 13.28
CA ARG A 825 -10.92 -12.55 13.03
C ARG A 825 -10.06 -12.14 14.22
N TRP A 826 -10.62 -12.20 15.44
CA TRP A 826 -9.89 -11.83 16.65
C TRP A 826 -8.74 -12.79 16.98
N ALA A 827 -8.93 -14.10 16.85
CA ALA A 827 -7.89 -15.09 17.11
C ALA A 827 -6.73 -14.93 16.12
N LEU A 828 -7.01 -14.90 14.81
CA LEU A 828 -6.00 -14.74 13.77
C LEU A 828 -5.31 -13.38 13.85
N GLY A 829 -6.06 -12.28 13.98
CA GLY A 829 -5.52 -10.93 14.07
C GLY A 829 -4.64 -10.71 15.31
N SER A 830 -5.06 -11.24 16.46
CA SER A 830 -4.29 -11.18 17.71
C SER A 830 -3.01 -12.02 17.63
N ILE A 831 -3.11 -13.31 17.29
CA ILE A 831 -1.94 -14.21 17.31
C ILE A 831 -0.89 -13.83 16.26
N THR A 832 -1.33 -13.30 15.11
CA THR A 832 -0.44 -12.78 14.07
C THR A 832 0.29 -11.51 14.53
N ASN A 833 -0.40 -10.61 15.26
CA ASN A 833 0.23 -9.44 15.84
C ASN A 833 1.26 -9.82 16.92
N GLU A 834 0.95 -10.77 17.80
CA GLU A 834 1.92 -11.31 18.78
C GLU A 834 3.14 -11.90 18.05
N PHE A 835 2.94 -12.79 17.07
CA PHE A 835 4.03 -13.40 16.29
C PHE A 835 4.96 -12.35 15.67
N VAL A 836 4.39 -11.29 15.09
CA VAL A 836 5.19 -10.21 14.49
C VAL A 836 5.87 -9.34 15.56
N MET A 837 5.28 -9.15 16.73
CA MET A 837 5.91 -8.44 17.87
C MET A 837 7.16 -9.15 18.41
N ILE A 838 7.27 -10.48 18.29
CA ILE A 838 8.49 -11.24 18.66
C ILE A 838 9.71 -10.70 17.90
N PHE A 839 9.54 -10.32 16.62
CA PHE A 839 10.63 -9.95 15.71
C PHE A 839 10.76 -8.45 15.42
N ARG A 840 9.69 -7.64 15.57
CA ARG A 840 9.75 -6.17 15.34
C ARG A 840 10.88 -5.51 16.15
N PRO A 841 11.66 -4.56 15.58
CA PRO A 841 12.60 -3.76 16.36
C PRO A 841 11.84 -2.88 17.37
N GLY A 842 12.52 -2.39 18.41
CA GLY A 842 11.94 -1.45 19.40
C GLY A 842 11.09 -2.09 20.52
N ILE A 843 10.53 -3.28 20.32
CA ILE A 843 9.74 -3.99 21.34
C ILE A 843 10.62 -4.45 22.51
N ILE A 844 10.18 -4.18 23.75
CA ILE A 844 10.89 -4.51 25.00
C ILE A 844 10.84 -6.02 25.30
N MET A 845 11.82 -6.53 26.06
CA MET A 845 11.97 -7.97 26.33
C MET A 845 10.75 -8.61 27.02
N VAL A 846 10.10 -7.90 27.96
CA VAL A 846 8.91 -8.42 28.65
C VAL A 846 7.78 -8.69 27.67
N GLU A 847 7.44 -7.74 26.79
CA GLU A 847 6.41 -7.93 25.78
C GLU A 847 6.79 -9.03 24.76
N ARG A 848 8.07 -9.13 24.35
CA ARG A 848 8.52 -10.24 23.49
C ARG A 848 8.32 -11.60 24.15
N LEU A 849 8.65 -11.73 25.44
CA LEU A 849 8.45 -12.97 26.19
C LEU A 849 6.95 -13.31 26.27
N GLN A 850 6.09 -12.32 26.51
CA GLN A 850 4.63 -12.53 26.45
C GLN A 850 4.18 -13.01 25.07
N SER A 851 4.63 -12.38 23.99
CA SER A 851 4.28 -12.78 22.62
C SER A 851 4.78 -14.18 22.28
N ILE A 852 6.01 -14.55 22.67
CA ILE A 852 6.56 -15.91 22.51
C ILE A 852 5.67 -16.92 23.23
N VAL A 853 5.33 -16.69 24.49
CA VAL A 853 4.52 -17.62 25.29
C VAL A 853 3.09 -17.70 24.74
N ALA A 854 2.49 -16.59 24.32
CA ALA A 854 1.15 -16.57 23.72
C ALA A 854 1.10 -17.36 22.41
N VAL A 855 2.05 -17.13 21.50
CA VAL A 855 2.18 -17.87 20.24
C VAL A 855 2.42 -19.35 20.52
N LEU A 856 3.41 -19.69 21.36
CA LEU A 856 3.74 -21.06 21.70
C LEU A 856 2.52 -21.81 22.26
N THR A 857 1.79 -21.21 23.21
CA THR A 857 0.58 -21.81 23.82
C THR A 857 -0.50 -22.11 22.79
N TRP A 858 -0.75 -21.18 21.86
CA TRP A 858 -1.71 -21.37 20.78
C TRP A 858 -1.30 -22.51 19.84
N PHE A 859 0.00 -22.59 19.50
CA PHE A 859 0.55 -23.67 18.68
C PHE A 859 0.48 -25.06 19.36
N ILE A 860 0.69 -25.15 20.67
CA ILE A 860 0.67 -26.44 21.41
C ILE A 860 -0.69 -26.76 22.05
N THR A 861 -1.76 -26.04 21.71
CA THR A 861 -3.10 -26.25 22.31
C THR A 861 -3.62 -27.68 22.15
N PRO A 862 -3.47 -28.38 20.99
CA PRO A 862 -3.84 -29.80 20.88
C PRO A 862 -3.07 -30.71 21.85
N PHE A 863 -1.75 -30.50 22.02
CA PHE A 863 -0.92 -31.20 23.00
C PHE A 863 -1.37 -30.91 24.45
N ILE A 864 -1.71 -29.66 24.78
CA ILE A 864 -2.27 -29.29 26.10
C ILE A 864 -3.55 -30.10 26.38
N MET A 865 -4.46 -30.22 25.41
CA MET A 865 -5.70 -31.00 25.59
C MET A 865 -5.41 -32.49 25.83
N ALA A 866 -4.48 -33.09 25.09
CA ALA A 866 -4.07 -34.48 25.32
C ALA A 866 -3.43 -34.68 26.71
N ALA A 867 -2.61 -33.73 27.16
CA ALA A 867 -2.03 -33.74 28.50
C ALA A 867 -3.09 -33.60 29.61
N VAL A 868 -4.11 -32.77 29.42
CA VAL A 868 -5.25 -32.64 30.36
C VAL A 868 -6.05 -33.94 30.44
N VAL A 869 -6.36 -34.59 29.30
CA VAL A 869 -7.05 -35.89 29.30
C VAL A 869 -6.23 -36.94 30.04
N LYS A 870 -4.91 -37.02 29.79
CA LYS A 870 -4.05 -37.98 30.49
C LYS A 870 -3.93 -37.68 31.99
N LEU A 871 -3.91 -36.41 32.38
CA LEU A 871 -3.94 -35.99 33.79
C LEU A 871 -5.23 -36.43 34.49
N ILE A 872 -6.39 -36.29 33.85
CA ILE A 872 -7.68 -36.74 34.40
C ILE A 872 -7.67 -38.27 34.63
N LEU A 873 -7.16 -39.05 33.68
CA LEU A 873 -7.04 -40.50 33.84
C LEU A 873 -6.10 -40.87 35.02
N ILE A 874 -4.94 -40.22 35.14
CA ILE A 874 -4.00 -40.46 36.25
C ILE A 874 -4.60 -40.04 37.60
N LEU A 875 -5.39 -38.96 37.66
CA LEU A 875 -6.10 -38.55 38.87
C LEU A 875 -7.13 -39.59 39.33
N ILE A 876 -7.81 -40.25 38.39
CA ILE A 876 -8.77 -41.34 38.69
C ILE A 876 -8.04 -42.61 39.13
N GLU A 877 -6.93 -42.97 38.47
CA GLU A 877 -6.18 -44.21 38.74
C GLU A 877 -5.29 -44.14 40.00
N ARG A 878 -4.62 -43.00 40.25
CA ARG A 878 -3.51 -42.85 41.23
C ARG A 878 -3.48 -41.47 41.92
N GLY A 879 -4.65 -40.86 42.13
CA GLY A 879 -4.76 -39.51 42.71
C GLY A 879 -4.01 -39.31 44.04
N ASP A 880 -4.06 -40.28 44.95
CA ASP A 880 -3.43 -40.22 46.28
C ASP A 880 -1.90 -40.16 46.26
N GLU A 881 -1.27 -40.64 45.19
CA GLU A 881 0.17 -40.52 44.99
C GLU A 881 0.51 -39.16 44.37
N LEU A 882 -0.29 -38.71 43.40
CA LEU A 882 -0.07 -37.44 42.70
C LEU A 882 -0.23 -36.23 43.63
N VAL A 883 -1.16 -36.27 44.58
CA VAL A 883 -1.36 -35.21 45.59
C VAL A 883 -0.20 -35.15 46.60
N LYS A 884 0.63 -36.19 46.71
CA LYS A 884 1.84 -36.19 47.56
C LYS A 884 3.07 -35.66 46.83
N ASP A 885 3.03 -35.52 45.50
CA ASP A 885 4.16 -35.00 44.74
C ASP A 885 4.27 -33.46 44.90
N PRO A 886 5.41 -32.94 45.40
CA PRO A 886 5.54 -31.51 45.69
C PRO A 886 5.59 -30.65 44.42
N VAL A 887 6.06 -31.19 43.29
CA VAL A 887 6.15 -30.44 42.02
C VAL A 887 4.77 -30.26 41.42
N PHE A 888 3.98 -31.33 41.38
CA PHE A 888 2.58 -31.31 40.97
C PHE A 888 1.76 -30.34 41.82
N MET A 889 1.82 -30.48 43.15
CA MET A 889 1.09 -29.61 44.07
C MET A 889 1.51 -28.13 43.94
N THR A 890 2.79 -27.84 43.68
CA THR A 890 3.26 -26.48 43.39
C THR A 890 2.64 -25.93 42.09
N LEU A 891 2.68 -26.69 41.00
CA LEU A 891 2.15 -26.25 39.70
C LEU A 891 0.62 -26.08 39.73
N ILE A 892 -0.11 -26.99 40.39
CA ILE A 892 -1.56 -26.89 40.60
C ILE A 892 -1.90 -25.69 41.49
N SER A 893 -1.13 -25.41 42.54
CA SER A 893 -1.33 -24.22 43.38
C SER A 893 -1.18 -22.93 42.58
N ILE A 894 -0.19 -22.82 41.70
CA ILE A 894 0.00 -21.64 40.84
C ILE A 894 -1.13 -21.51 39.80
N LEU A 895 -1.60 -22.64 39.25
CA LEU A 895 -2.79 -22.65 38.39
C LEU A 895 -4.06 -22.25 39.15
N ALA A 896 -4.21 -22.67 40.40
CA ALA A 896 -5.30 -22.26 41.28
C ALA A 896 -5.25 -20.75 41.57
N CYS A 897 -4.07 -20.17 41.82
CA CYS A 897 -3.91 -18.71 41.96
C CYS A 897 -4.40 -17.94 40.73
N ARG A 898 -4.17 -18.45 39.51
CA ARG A 898 -4.67 -17.86 38.26
C ARG A 898 -6.20 -17.79 38.22
N TYR A 899 -6.86 -18.90 38.54
CA TYR A 899 -8.33 -18.98 38.58
C TYR A 899 -8.92 -18.19 39.74
N PHE A 900 -8.30 -18.25 40.92
CA PHE A 900 -8.70 -17.47 42.08
C PHE A 900 -8.61 -15.96 41.81
N TYR A 901 -7.53 -15.48 41.19
CA TYR A 901 -7.44 -14.07 40.76
C TYR A 901 -8.54 -13.70 39.76
N SER A 902 -8.86 -14.58 38.81
CA SER A 902 -10.02 -14.36 37.93
C SER A 902 -11.33 -14.29 38.70
N LEU A 903 -11.55 -15.15 39.69
CA LEU A 903 -12.73 -15.05 40.56
C LEU A 903 -12.74 -13.70 41.30
N CYS A 904 -11.57 -13.24 41.77
CA CYS A 904 -11.42 -11.96 42.45
C CYS A 904 -11.82 -10.74 41.58
N ILE A 905 -11.63 -10.79 40.25
CA ILE A 905 -12.06 -9.72 39.32
C ILE A 905 -13.55 -9.39 39.50
N GLY A 906 -14.38 -10.40 39.77
CA GLY A 906 -15.82 -10.25 40.01
C GLY A 906 -16.19 -9.37 41.19
N PHE A 907 -15.30 -9.14 42.17
CA PHE A 907 -15.61 -8.27 43.32
C PHE A 907 -15.28 -6.80 43.07
N TRP A 908 -14.31 -6.47 42.21
CA TRP A 908 -13.76 -5.11 42.09
C TRP A 908 -13.94 -4.44 40.73
N LEU A 909 -14.21 -5.17 39.64
CA LEU A 909 -14.41 -4.62 38.30
C LEU A 909 -15.90 -4.31 37.96
N PRO A 910 -16.88 -5.16 38.31
CA PRO A 910 -18.30 -4.87 38.09
C PRO A 910 -18.82 -3.75 39.01
N ARG A 911 -19.71 -2.89 38.51
CA ARG A 911 -20.15 -1.65 39.17
C ARG A 911 -21.15 -1.89 40.31
N ASN A 912 -22.10 -2.79 40.12
CA ASN A 912 -23.22 -3.04 41.03
C ASN A 912 -23.36 -4.54 41.31
N TRP A 913 -24.21 -4.91 42.28
CA TRP A 913 -24.42 -6.31 42.68
C TRP A 913 -24.96 -7.19 41.53
N PHE A 914 -25.73 -6.61 40.61
CA PHE A 914 -26.31 -7.34 39.47
C PHE A 914 -25.24 -7.76 38.46
N GLU A 915 -24.36 -6.84 38.04
CA GLU A 915 -23.21 -7.13 37.19
C GLU A 915 -22.26 -8.15 37.85
N ARG A 916 -22.12 -8.13 39.18
CA ARG A 916 -21.36 -9.15 39.93
C ARG A 916 -22.01 -10.53 39.84
N ALA A 917 -23.33 -10.62 40.04
CA ALA A 917 -24.06 -11.88 39.92
C ALA A 917 -23.95 -12.46 38.49
N GLN A 918 -24.14 -11.63 37.47
CA GLN A 918 -23.88 -11.99 36.07
C GLN A 918 -22.44 -12.50 35.87
N TYR A 919 -21.44 -11.78 36.40
CA TYR A 919 -20.03 -12.20 36.30
C TYR A 919 -19.78 -13.56 36.95
N PHE A 920 -20.29 -13.82 38.16
CA PHE A 920 -20.06 -15.10 38.83
C PHE A 920 -20.74 -16.28 38.13
N VAL A 921 -21.99 -16.12 37.69
CA VAL A 921 -22.68 -17.14 36.88
C VAL A 921 -21.94 -17.40 35.57
N GLY A 922 -21.56 -16.33 34.86
CA GLY A 922 -20.74 -16.40 33.67
C GLY A 922 -19.36 -17.02 33.93
N TYR A 923 -18.78 -16.85 35.13
CA TYR A 923 -17.44 -17.34 35.45
C TYR A 923 -17.43 -18.86 35.56
N PHE A 924 -18.40 -19.45 36.27
CA PHE A 924 -18.54 -20.91 36.33
C PHE A 924 -18.89 -21.50 34.94
N PHE A 925 -19.77 -20.84 34.19
CA PHE A 925 -20.08 -21.25 32.82
C PHE A 925 -18.85 -21.22 31.90
N HIS A 926 -18.09 -20.12 31.91
CA HIS A 926 -16.86 -19.96 31.13
C HIS A 926 -15.75 -20.93 31.60
N PHE A 927 -15.61 -21.18 32.90
CA PHE A 927 -14.64 -22.15 33.43
C PHE A 927 -14.83 -23.55 32.84
N ILE A 928 -16.08 -24.00 32.70
CA ILE A 928 -16.43 -25.30 32.12
C ILE A 928 -16.32 -25.29 30.59
N THR A 929 -16.81 -24.24 29.92
CA THR A 929 -16.97 -24.22 28.46
C THR A 929 -15.75 -23.73 27.68
N SER A 930 -14.96 -22.81 28.24
CA SER A 930 -13.84 -22.16 27.55
C SER A 930 -12.80 -23.15 26.97
N PRO A 931 -12.39 -24.25 27.65
CA PRO A 931 -11.48 -25.23 27.06
C PRO A 931 -11.99 -25.79 25.73
N PHE A 932 -13.28 -26.13 25.64
CA PHE A 932 -13.91 -26.64 24.42
C PHE A 932 -14.08 -25.55 23.36
N CYS A 933 -14.56 -24.37 23.76
CA CYS A 933 -14.73 -23.23 22.86
C CYS A 933 -13.40 -22.80 22.23
N ASN A 934 -12.30 -22.79 22.98
CA ASN A 934 -10.97 -22.43 22.48
C ASN A 934 -10.46 -23.42 21.42
N VAL A 935 -10.70 -24.72 21.60
CA VAL A 935 -10.35 -25.75 20.59
C VAL A 935 -11.18 -25.58 19.32
N VAL A 936 -12.50 -25.38 19.46
CA VAL A 936 -13.40 -25.16 18.30
C VAL A 936 -13.00 -23.89 17.54
N VAL A 937 -12.72 -22.79 18.25
CA VAL A 937 -12.25 -21.53 17.65
C VAL A 937 -10.89 -21.71 16.97
N LEU A 938 -9.93 -22.44 17.58
CA LEU A 938 -8.63 -22.73 16.98
C LEU A 938 -8.78 -23.49 15.65
N VAL A 939 -9.53 -24.59 15.66
CA VAL A 939 -9.79 -25.41 14.48
C VAL A 939 -10.49 -24.58 13.40
N TYR A 940 -11.60 -23.91 13.75
CA TYR A 940 -12.34 -23.07 12.81
C TYR A 940 -11.47 -21.94 12.21
N SER A 941 -10.62 -21.31 13.03
CA SER A 941 -9.73 -20.22 12.59
C SER A 941 -8.67 -20.71 11.61
N LEU A 942 -8.05 -21.87 11.87
CA LEU A 942 -7.05 -22.46 10.98
C LEU A 942 -7.67 -22.93 9.66
N PHE A 943 -8.80 -23.64 9.72
CA PHE A 943 -9.50 -24.15 8.54
C PHE A 943 -10.08 -23.04 7.64
N ASN A 944 -10.34 -21.84 8.18
CA ASN A 944 -10.86 -20.69 7.43
C ASN A 944 -9.85 -19.53 7.34
N SER A 945 -8.55 -19.79 7.56
CA SER A 945 -7.49 -18.77 7.57
C SER A 945 -7.22 -18.13 6.20
N ASP A 946 -7.58 -18.82 5.12
CA ASP A 946 -7.55 -18.38 3.73
C ASP A 946 -8.83 -17.67 3.26
N ASP A 947 -9.88 -17.67 4.07
CA ASP A 947 -11.13 -16.95 3.81
C ASP A 947 -11.12 -15.59 4.52
N PHE A 948 -10.93 -14.51 3.76
CA PHE A 948 -10.95 -13.15 4.28
C PHE A 948 -12.34 -12.50 4.31
N LYS A 949 -13.40 -13.19 3.87
CA LYS A 949 -14.78 -12.66 3.92
C LYS A 949 -15.22 -12.40 5.36
N TRP A 950 -16.09 -11.40 5.54
CA TRP A 950 -16.70 -11.06 6.84
C TRP A 950 -17.81 -12.03 7.30
N GLY A 951 -18.21 -12.96 6.42
CA GLY A 951 -19.25 -13.97 6.66
C GLY A 951 -20.66 -13.38 6.73
N LYS A 952 -21.64 -14.22 7.12
CA LYS A 952 -23.07 -13.87 7.20
C LYS A 952 -23.41 -12.72 8.16
N THR A 953 -22.44 -12.23 8.93
CA THR A 953 -22.57 -11.16 9.93
C THR A 953 -22.99 -9.81 9.32
N ARG A 954 -22.63 -9.56 8.05
CA ARG A 954 -22.84 -8.28 7.35
C ARG A 954 -23.11 -8.50 5.85
N GLU A 955 -24.06 -9.39 5.53
CA GLU A 955 -24.59 -9.48 4.16
C GLU A 955 -25.18 -8.11 3.76
N VAL A 956 -24.97 -7.70 2.50
CA VAL A 956 -25.45 -6.42 1.97
C VAL A 956 -26.39 -6.70 0.80
N ILE A 957 -27.47 -5.94 0.75
CA ILE A 957 -28.41 -5.94 -0.36
C ILE A 957 -28.15 -4.66 -1.15
N ASP A 958 -28.01 -4.77 -2.47
CA ASP A 958 -27.83 -3.61 -3.35
C ASP A 958 -29.11 -2.72 -3.29
N PRO A 959 -29.06 -1.38 -3.44
CA PRO A 959 -30.26 -0.56 -3.64
C PRO A 959 -31.34 -1.19 -4.54
N GLU A 960 -30.96 -1.86 -5.64
CA GLU A 960 -31.87 -2.53 -6.59
C GLU A 960 -32.51 -3.84 -6.07
N GLY A 961 -32.13 -4.34 -4.88
CA GLY A 961 -32.82 -5.44 -4.19
C GLY A 961 -32.27 -6.85 -4.46
N GLU A 962 -31.32 -7.00 -5.38
CA GLU A 962 -30.62 -8.27 -5.56
C GLU A 962 -29.69 -8.61 -4.38
N LYS A 963 -29.52 -9.91 -4.10
CA LYS A 963 -28.46 -10.40 -3.22
C LYS A 963 -27.12 -10.12 -3.91
N GLY A 964 -26.35 -9.17 -3.36
CA GLY A 964 -25.18 -8.59 -4.01
C GLY A 964 -23.93 -9.48 -4.07
N ASP A 965 -24.01 -10.64 -4.73
CA ASP A 965 -22.83 -11.42 -5.15
C ASP A 965 -22.18 -10.85 -6.43
N GLY A 966 -22.83 -9.91 -7.13
CA GLY A 966 -22.38 -9.34 -8.42
C GLY A 966 -21.68 -7.97 -8.36
N LEU A 967 -22.04 -7.09 -7.42
CA LEU A 967 -21.50 -5.71 -7.31
C LEU A 967 -20.99 -5.34 -5.91
N GLY A 968 -21.00 -6.30 -4.98
CA GLY A 968 -20.62 -6.12 -3.57
C GLY A 968 -19.12 -5.89 -3.33
N GLY A 969 -18.75 -4.63 -3.14
CA GLY A 969 -17.49 -4.21 -2.53
C GLY A 969 -16.30 -4.09 -3.49
N ARG A 970 -15.78 -2.86 -3.65
CA ARG A 970 -14.49 -2.61 -4.33
C ARG A 970 -13.27 -2.80 -3.43
N GLY A 971 -13.46 -3.18 -2.16
CA GLY A 971 -12.39 -3.53 -1.22
C GLY A 971 -11.93 -4.99 -1.35
N THR A 972 -10.61 -5.19 -1.39
CA THR A 972 -9.86 -6.44 -1.10
C THR A 972 -10.61 -7.78 -1.25
N HIS A 973 -10.68 -8.33 -2.47
CA HIS A 973 -11.28 -9.64 -2.83
C HIS A 973 -10.36 -10.53 -3.66
#